data_AF-A0A957GMQ6-F1
#
_entry.id   AF-A0A957GMQ6-F1
#
_cell.length_a   1.000
_cell.length_b   1.000
_cell.length_c   1.000
_cell.angle_alpha   90.00
_cell.angle_beta   90.00
_cell.angle_gamma   90.00
#
_symmetry.space_group_name_H-M   'P 1'
#
loop_
_entity.id
_entity.type
_entity.pdbx_description
1 polymer ?
#
loop_
_entity_poly.entity_id
_entity_poly.type
_entity_poly.pdbx_seq_one_letter_code
_entity_poly.pdbx_strand_id
1 'polypeptide(L)'
;ATHGGPQQRQPDIDRQELWDLFGQETVLDFFHVDSKPDENGRRRGIAELKTAIAQTAAALPEMCRAVPKSFQEARQTLTATNAAYLPLDEVTAICRQHEMSDELAKLFVTISHRLGHLIHYEHDPALRDIVVLKPSWLATAISFVLDDEETRANQGLIPFARLGQLWDDPTRDPEDRYPADLHPIFLRLMERFDLSYRVAGLPAKDDSSSTSLIAQLVPDTRPEKRLAAAWPPAPAPGDTQQVQICQIVDEKGQSAPAEGLFYQLIVRLHQYSLGRAHYDDSVHWQRGLVLDDDYNGMARLDYKGNDVHITVRAPYPEGFLHRLTGDVKYLVESFWEGLRCDVMVPCIQPCGKNTPGTGLYEVGKLIDSKRKNRPDYPCPVCKEWQPIDSLLRNAPAAQPLPTQVIDNRDLLAEVRQLHGRFDRLDIGQKILLSQADANYTRLIQLFTDEAKEGPRLFSFVPVNRYNFDPRNWIRAKFRLTLWCEHSRLPLPSLNGLKSKKGVYEIELTRDWFKKAGPYLKFLTGTLSLALPVASSAVKFDLDDTAYKAIEEQLDLSSNIISATIGEGGQLGELLGPTDTTALEHGELIHAQGGVLRELHALLKAKDPSFGGLVRVRNKRQEFLWVHERFEGEY
;
A
#
# COMPACT_ATOMS: atom_id res chain seq x y z
N ALA A 1 28.32 -10.60 24.56
CA ALA A 1 29.01 -11.82 25.04
C ALA A 1 30.46 -11.74 24.62
N THR A 2 31.37 -11.75 25.59
CA THR A 2 32.79 -11.58 25.37
C THR A 2 33.46 -12.91 25.71
N HIS A 3 33.83 -13.68 24.68
CA HIS A 3 34.62 -14.90 24.86
C HIS A 3 36.05 -14.55 25.25
N GLY A 4 36.24 -14.02 26.47
CA GLY A 4 37.53 -13.85 27.09
C GLY A 4 37.83 -15.09 27.93
N GLY A 5 38.81 -15.90 27.51
CA GLY A 5 39.29 -17.01 28.35
C GLY A 5 39.88 -16.52 29.69
N PRO A 6 40.14 -17.42 30.65
CA PRO A 6 40.58 -17.08 32.02
C PRO A 6 41.91 -16.31 32.15
N GLN A 7 42.57 -15.94 31.05
CA GLN A 7 43.80 -15.13 30.99
C GLN A 7 43.72 -13.97 29.99
N GLN A 8 42.57 -13.71 29.37
CA GLN A 8 42.39 -12.59 28.45
C GLN A 8 41.84 -11.37 29.20
N ARG A 9 42.26 -10.16 28.79
CA ARG A 9 41.64 -8.92 29.28
C ARG A 9 40.14 -9.02 29.02
N GLN A 10 39.34 -8.88 30.07
CA GLN A 10 37.89 -8.81 29.92
C GLN A 10 37.60 -7.63 28.98
N PRO A 11 36.81 -7.81 27.91
CA PRO A 11 36.43 -6.68 27.09
C PRO A 11 35.42 -5.88 27.91
N ASP A 12 35.90 -4.81 28.53
CA ASP A 12 35.04 -3.81 29.15
C ASP A 12 34.31 -3.08 28.02
N ILE A 13 33.02 -3.35 27.92
CA ILE A 13 32.11 -2.63 27.05
C ILE A 13 31.78 -1.32 27.78
N ASP A 14 31.87 -0.18 27.07
CA ASP A 14 31.39 1.09 27.61
C ASP A 14 29.86 1.06 27.68
N ARG A 15 29.37 0.70 28.88
CA ARG A 15 27.94 0.57 29.15
C ARG A 15 27.24 1.91 29.09
N GLN A 16 27.91 2.99 29.49
CA GLN A 16 27.33 4.32 29.50
C GLN A 16 27.13 4.81 28.08
N GLU A 17 28.13 4.63 27.20
CA GLU A 17 27.99 4.96 25.78
C GLU A 17 26.81 4.21 25.14
N LEU A 18 26.66 2.92 25.42
CA LEU A 18 25.53 2.13 24.91
C LEU A 18 24.17 2.59 25.47
N TRP A 19 24.08 2.95 26.75
CA TRP A 19 22.86 3.54 27.31
C TRP A 19 22.57 4.92 26.73
N ASP A 20 23.58 5.75 26.48
CA ASP A 20 23.41 7.06 25.87
C ASP A 20 22.94 6.92 24.39
N LEU A 21 23.42 5.88 23.69
CA LEU A 21 23.07 5.59 22.30
C LEU A 21 21.72 4.91 22.12
N PHE A 22 21.34 3.95 22.97
CA PHE A 22 20.14 3.12 22.78
C PHE A 22 19.06 3.33 23.84
N GLY A 23 19.36 4.10 24.90
CA GLY A 23 18.46 4.28 26.04
C GLY A 23 18.50 3.10 27.02
N GLN A 24 18.06 3.34 28.24
CA GLN A 24 17.93 2.31 29.27
C GLN A 24 16.66 1.48 29.08
N GLU A 25 15.70 1.97 28.30
CA GLU A 25 14.50 1.25 27.88
C GLU A 25 14.80 0.09 26.91
N THR A 26 15.80 0.25 26.03
CA THR A 26 16.19 -0.78 25.04
C THR A 26 17.27 -1.70 25.60
N VAL A 27 18.30 -1.12 26.22
CA VAL A 27 19.40 -1.86 26.83
C VAL A 27 19.27 -1.78 28.34
N LEU A 28 18.54 -2.72 28.93
CA LEU A 28 18.19 -2.65 30.36
C LEU A 28 19.41 -2.86 31.29
N ASP A 29 20.23 -3.88 31.00
CA ASP A 29 21.38 -4.22 31.85
C ASP A 29 22.41 -5.10 31.10
N PHE A 30 23.59 -5.25 31.69
CA PHE A 30 24.74 -5.96 31.13
C PHE A 30 25.17 -7.13 32.01
N PHE A 31 25.05 -8.34 31.46
CA PHE A 31 25.36 -9.58 32.19
C PHE A 31 26.67 -10.21 31.72
N HIS A 32 27.50 -10.60 32.68
CA HIS A 32 28.71 -11.37 32.42
C HIS A 32 28.44 -12.85 32.64
N VAL A 33 28.40 -13.64 31.56
CA VAL A 33 28.02 -15.06 31.59
C VAL A 33 29.21 -15.94 31.23
N ASP A 34 29.51 -16.94 32.06
CA ASP A 34 30.56 -17.93 31.80
C ASP A 34 29.96 -19.34 31.74
N SER A 35 30.23 -20.05 30.64
CA SER A 35 29.83 -21.44 30.44
C SER A 35 30.69 -22.44 31.24
N LYS A 36 31.90 -22.04 31.64
CA LYS A 36 32.82 -22.88 32.44
C LYS A 36 32.34 -22.91 33.90
N PRO A 37 32.13 -24.10 34.48
CA PRO A 37 31.80 -24.22 35.90
C PRO A 37 33.02 -23.88 36.77
N ASP A 38 32.76 -23.26 37.93
CA ASP A 38 33.74 -23.08 39.00
C ASP A 38 34.07 -24.41 39.70
N GLU A 39 34.96 -24.37 40.70
CA GLU A 39 35.36 -25.55 41.49
C GLU A 39 34.18 -26.27 42.18
N ASN A 40 33.03 -25.60 42.31
CA ASN A 40 31.80 -26.12 42.91
C ASN A 40 30.75 -26.51 41.87
N GLY A 41 31.10 -26.54 40.57
CA GLY A 41 30.18 -26.89 39.48
C GLY A 41 29.20 -25.77 39.09
N ARG A 42 29.30 -24.57 39.67
CA ARG A 42 28.39 -23.44 39.40
C ARG A 42 28.89 -22.62 38.22
N ARG A 43 27.98 -22.28 37.32
CA ARG A 43 28.24 -21.39 36.19
C ARG A 43 27.86 -19.96 36.58
N ARG A 44 28.80 -19.01 36.40
CA ARG A 44 28.63 -17.62 36.82
C ARG A 44 27.73 -16.85 35.83
N GLY A 45 26.84 -15.99 36.34
CA GLY A 45 26.04 -15.07 35.52
C GLY A 45 24.75 -15.65 34.93
N ILE A 46 24.60 -16.97 34.87
CA ILE A 46 23.41 -17.61 34.27
C ILE A 46 22.16 -17.41 35.14
N ALA A 47 22.30 -17.52 36.46
CA ALA A 47 21.17 -17.37 37.38
C ALA A 47 20.69 -15.91 37.43
N GLU A 48 21.64 -14.97 37.44
CA GLU A 48 21.40 -13.53 37.40
C GLU A 48 20.69 -13.15 36.09
N LEU A 49 21.20 -13.62 34.94
CA LEU A 49 20.58 -13.36 33.64
C LEU A 49 19.16 -13.95 33.55
N LYS A 50 18.93 -15.18 34.02
CA LYS A 50 17.58 -15.78 34.07
C LYS A 50 16.62 -14.95 34.93
N THR A 51 17.09 -14.46 36.07
CA THR A 51 16.28 -13.63 36.98
C THR A 51 15.94 -12.30 36.32
N ALA A 52 16.91 -11.66 35.67
CA ALA A 52 16.70 -10.42 34.94
C ALA A 52 15.70 -10.58 33.79
N ILE A 53 15.84 -11.63 32.97
CA ILE A 53 14.88 -11.93 31.89
C ILE A 53 13.47 -12.10 32.46
N ALA A 54 13.32 -12.85 33.56
CA ALA A 54 12.02 -13.06 34.19
C ALA A 54 11.39 -11.77 34.75
N GLN A 55 12.21 -10.92 35.39
CA GLN A 55 11.76 -9.62 35.92
C GLN A 55 11.38 -8.66 34.80
N THR A 56 12.20 -8.54 33.75
CA THR A 56 11.91 -7.73 32.57
C THR A 56 10.62 -8.19 31.90
N ALA A 57 10.48 -9.50 31.66
CA ALA A 57 9.26 -10.05 31.07
C ALA A 57 8.03 -9.73 31.93
N ALA A 58 8.12 -9.89 33.25
CA ALA A 58 7.03 -9.56 34.17
C ALA A 58 6.67 -8.07 34.21
N ALA A 59 7.64 -7.18 33.92
CA ALA A 59 7.44 -5.74 33.88
C ALA A 59 6.87 -5.22 32.55
N LEU A 60 6.81 -6.05 31.50
CA LEU A 60 6.24 -5.63 30.21
C LEU A 60 4.77 -5.21 30.36
N PRO A 61 4.34 -4.11 29.73
CA PRO A 61 2.98 -3.56 29.91
C PRO A 61 1.84 -4.56 29.65
N GLU A 62 2.06 -5.55 28.79
CA GLU A 62 1.05 -6.52 28.40
C GLU A 62 0.94 -7.74 29.33
N MET A 63 1.98 -8.07 30.11
CA MET A 63 2.05 -9.32 30.88
C MET A 63 1.10 -9.36 32.09
N CYS A 64 0.55 -8.22 32.51
CA CYS A 64 -0.43 -8.11 33.60
C CYS A 64 -1.87 -7.86 33.10
N ARG A 65 -2.11 -7.88 31.78
CA ARG A 65 -3.47 -7.67 31.25
C ARG A 65 -4.34 -8.89 31.54
N ALA A 66 -5.48 -8.64 32.19
CA ALA A 66 -6.48 -9.67 32.40
C ALA A 66 -7.12 -10.04 31.05
N VAL A 67 -7.04 -11.33 30.71
CA VAL A 67 -7.77 -11.92 29.58
C VAL A 67 -8.83 -12.88 30.10
N PRO A 68 -9.92 -13.12 29.35
CA PRO A 68 -10.91 -14.12 29.74
C PRO A 68 -10.26 -15.49 29.93
N LYS A 69 -10.62 -16.21 31.00
CA LYS A 69 -10.10 -17.55 31.29
C LYS A 69 -10.30 -18.51 30.10
N SER A 70 -11.42 -18.38 29.40
CA SER A 70 -11.76 -19.14 28.20
C SER A 70 -10.71 -19.01 27.08
N PHE A 71 -9.99 -17.89 26.98
CA PHE A 71 -8.93 -17.72 25.97
C PHE A 71 -7.75 -18.66 26.27
N GLN A 72 -7.38 -18.77 27.54
CA GLN A 72 -6.29 -19.65 27.96
C GLN A 72 -6.68 -21.12 27.78
N GLU A 73 -7.90 -21.49 28.15
CA GLU A 73 -8.43 -22.85 28.02
C GLU A 73 -8.54 -23.27 26.54
N ALA A 74 -9.06 -22.39 25.68
CA ALA A 74 -9.09 -22.60 24.24
C ALA A 74 -7.67 -22.75 23.67
N ARG A 75 -6.73 -21.89 24.09
CA ARG A 75 -5.32 -21.98 23.63
C ARG A 75 -4.65 -23.29 24.05
N GLN A 76 -4.83 -23.72 25.29
CA GLN A 76 -4.31 -25.01 25.77
C GLN A 76 -4.88 -26.17 24.96
N THR A 77 -6.18 -26.11 24.66
CA THR A 77 -6.85 -27.12 23.81
C THR A 77 -6.26 -27.14 22.41
N LEU A 78 -6.07 -25.97 21.79
CA LEU A 78 -5.44 -25.85 20.47
C LEU A 78 -4.01 -26.39 20.47
N THR A 79 -3.18 -26.05 21.46
CA THR A 79 -1.81 -26.59 21.58
C THR A 79 -1.81 -28.11 21.76
N ALA A 80 -2.77 -28.66 22.53
CA ALA A 80 -2.88 -30.08 22.79
C ALA A 80 -3.27 -30.91 21.55
N THR A 81 -3.94 -30.32 20.55
CA THR A 81 -4.21 -31.00 19.27
C THR A 81 -2.93 -31.39 18.53
N ASN A 82 -1.81 -30.70 18.81
CA ASN A 82 -0.52 -30.82 18.12
C ASN A 82 -0.61 -30.60 16.59
N ALA A 83 -1.73 -30.08 16.08
CA ALA A 83 -1.90 -29.74 14.68
C ALA A 83 -1.07 -28.50 14.32
N ALA A 84 -0.53 -28.46 13.10
CA ALA A 84 0.20 -27.29 12.61
C ALA A 84 -0.75 -26.16 12.13
N TYR A 85 -1.90 -26.54 11.62
CA TYR A 85 -2.97 -25.65 11.16
C TYR A 85 -4.33 -26.33 11.39
N LEU A 86 -5.40 -25.53 11.43
CA LEU A 86 -6.79 -26.01 11.44
C LEU A 86 -7.68 -25.08 10.59
N PRO A 87 -8.79 -25.58 10.02
CA PRO A 87 -9.83 -24.74 9.47
C PRO A 87 -10.41 -23.78 10.52
N LEU A 88 -10.80 -22.58 10.11
CA LEU A 88 -11.36 -21.57 11.02
C LEU A 88 -12.62 -22.06 11.73
N ASP A 89 -13.45 -22.86 11.05
CA ASP A 89 -14.66 -23.43 11.62
C ASP A 89 -14.37 -24.38 12.79
N GLU A 90 -13.29 -25.16 12.70
CA GLU A 90 -12.84 -26.05 13.77
C GLU A 90 -12.30 -25.26 14.96
N VAL A 91 -11.50 -24.23 14.71
CA VAL A 91 -11.02 -23.32 15.77
C VAL A 91 -12.20 -22.65 16.47
N THR A 92 -13.19 -22.19 15.70
CA THR A 92 -14.40 -21.57 16.24
C THR A 92 -15.24 -22.58 17.03
N ALA A 93 -15.33 -23.83 16.58
CA ALA A 93 -15.99 -24.90 17.34
C ALA A 93 -15.30 -25.17 18.68
N ILE A 94 -13.96 -25.18 18.72
CA ILE A 94 -13.19 -25.29 19.97
C ILE A 94 -13.49 -24.10 20.88
N CYS A 95 -13.53 -22.87 20.36
CA CYS A 95 -13.92 -21.70 21.14
C CYS A 95 -15.33 -21.84 21.75
N ARG A 96 -16.29 -22.35 20.98
CA ARG A 96 -17.67 -22.57 21.47
C ARG A 96 -17.75 -23.65 22.56
N GLN A 97 -16.88 -24.67 22.53
CA GLN A 97 -16.79 -25.67 23.60
C GLN A 97 -16.37 -25.04 24.94
N HIS A 98 -15.63 -23.94 24.90
CA HIS A 98 -15.23 -23.13 26.06
C HIS A 98 -16.19 -21.94 26.31
N GLU A 99 -17.44 -22.07 25.88
CA GLU A 99 -18.53 -21.10 26.10
C GLU A 99 -18.27 -19.69 25.54
N MET A 100 -17.41 -19.58 24.52
CA MET A 100 -17.16 -18.31 23.85
C MET A 100 -18.25 -18.02 22.83
N SER A 101 -18.79 -16.79 22.84
CA SER A 101 -19.64 -16.30 21.75
C SER A 101 -18.83 -16.14 20.47
N ASP A 102 -19.52 -16.09 19.32
CA ASP A 102 -18.84 -15.92 18.01
C ASP A 102 -18.04 -14.61 17.93
N GLU A 103 -18.52 -13.53 18.55
CA GLU A 103 -17.79 -12.26 18.63
C GLU A 103 -16.52 -12.40 19.47
N LEU A 104 -16.62 -13.11 20.58
CA LEU A 104 -15.50 -13.34 21.49
C LEU A 104 -14.46 -14.30 20.87
N ALA A 105 -14.89 -15.30 20.11
CA ALA A 105 -14.04 -16.20 19.34
C ALA A 105 -13.25 -15.45 18.26
N LYS A 106 -13.92 -14.55 17.50
CA LYS A 106 -13.24 -13.68 16.53
C LYS A 106 -12.18 -12.81 17.21
N LEU A 107 -12.54 -12.16 18.33
CA LEU A 107 -11.60 -11.35 19.10
C LEU A 107 -10.39 -12.17 19.59
N PHE A 108 -10.62 -13.41 20.06
CA PHE A 108 -9.55 -14.32 20.47
C PHE A 108 -8.58 -14.63 19.33
N VAL A 109 -9.08 -14.93 18.12
CA VAL A 109 -8.25 -15.20 16.94
C VAL A 109 -7.45 -13.94 16.58
N THR A 110 -8.10 -12.77 16.52
CA THR A 110 -7.42 -11.49 16.21
C THR A 110 -6.31 -11.17 17.21
N ILE A 111 -6.57 -11.31 18.52
CA ILE A 111 -5.58 -11.04 19.56
C ILE A 111 -4.45 -12.08 19.50
N SER A 112 -4.78 -13.35 19.34
CA SER A 112 -3.77 -14.42 19.27
C SER A 112 -2.89 -14.30 18.02
N HIS A 113 -3.44 -13.78 16.91
CA HIS A 113 -2.65 -13.43 15.72
C HIS A 113 -1.66 -12.30 16.01
N ARG A 114 -2.11 -11.20 16.63
CA ARG A 114 -1.25 -10.06 16.98
C ARG A 114 -0.13 -10.42 17.95
N LEU A 115 -0.41 -11.31 18.90
CA LEU A 115 0.58 -11.82 19.85
C LEU A 115 1.52 -12.90 19.26
N GLY A 116 1.32 -13.29 17.99
CA GLY A 116 2.15 -14.30 17.33
C GLY A 116 1.92 -15.74 17.84
N HIS A 117 0.81 -16.01 18.54
CA HIS A 117 0.46 -17.37 18.96
C HIS A 117 -0.09 -18.22 17.81
N LEU A 118 -0.72 -17.58 16.83
CA LEU A 118 -1.22 -18.19 15.61
C LEU A 118 -1.13 -17.18 14.46
N ILE A 119 -1.39 -17.60 13.23
CA ILE A 119 -1.47 -16.71 12.07
C ILE A 119 -2.82 -16.90 11.40
N HIS A 120 -3.53 -15.79 11.18
CA HIS A 120 -4.83 -15.76 10.51
C HIS A 120 -5.03 -14.45 9.78
N TYR A 121 -5.52 -14.51 8.53
CA TYR A 121 -5.79 -13.34 7.70
C TYR A 121 -7.28 -13.26 7.37
N GLU A 122 -8.05 -12.61 8.24
CA GLU A 122 -9.52 -12.52 8.15
C GLU A 122 -10.06 -11.97 6.81
N HIS A 123 -9.33 -11.06 6.16
CA HIS A 123 -9.80 -10.37 4.95
C HIS A 123 -9.15 -10.89 3.67
N ASP A 124 -8.32 -11.93 3.73
CA ASP A 124 -7.72 -12.53 2.54
C ASP A 124 -8.59 -13.72 2.08
N PRO A 125 -9.15 -13.70 0.86
CA PRO A 125 -10.08 -14.74 0.39
C PRO A 125 -9.51 -16.15 0.40
N ALA A 126 -8.20 -16.30 0.16
CA ALA A 126 -7.52 -17.59 0.11
C ALA A 126 -7.03 -18.07 1.48
N LEU A 127 -6.86 -17.16 2.45
CA LEU A 127 -6.32 -17.47 3.77
C LEU A 127 -7.34 -17.36 4.91
N ARG A 128 -8.52 -16.76 4.68
CA ARG A 128 -9.50 -16.49 5.74
C ARG A 128 -10.04 -17.74 6.42
N ASP A 129 -10.07 -18.87 5.71
CA ASP A 129 -10.69 -20.11 6.18
C ASP A 129 -9.68 -21.06 6.86
N ILE A 130 -8.39 -20.67 6.94
CA ILE A 130 -7.32 -21.46 7.56
C ILE A 130 -6.61 -20.68 8.67
N VAL A 131 -6.35 -21.35 9.79
CA VAL A 131 -5.60 -20.81 10.93
C VAL A 131 -4.32 -21.62 11.11
N VAL A 132 -3.16 -20.98 10.99
CA VAL A 132 -1.87 -21.62 11.27
C VAL A 132 -1.60 -21.54 12.77
N LEU A 133 -1.58 -22.68 13.45
CA LEU A 133 -1.39 -22.79 14.90
C LEU A 133 0.08 -22.83 15.31
N LYS A 134 0.97 -23.28 14.42
CA LYS A 134 2.42 -23.34 14.65
C LYS A 134 3.16 -22.39 13.71
N PRO A 135 3.45 -21.14 14.13
CA PRO A 135 4.23 -20.21 13.33
C PRO A 135 5.62 -20.73 12.94
N SER A 136 6.26 -21.51 13.82
CA SER A 136 7.57 -22.11 13.54
C SER A 136 7.54 -23.09 12.37
N TRP A 137 6.45 -23.86 12.22
CA TRP A 137 6.26 -24.79 11.12
C TRP A 137 6.13 -24.05 9.77
N LEU A 138 5.42 -22.92 9.74
CA LEU A 138 5.37 -22.07 8.56
C LEU A 138 6.73 -21.44 8.25
N ALA A 139 7.46 -21.00 9.28
CA ALA A 139 8.80 -20.41 9.10
C ALA A 139 9.78 -21.42 8.46
N THR A 140 9.75 -22.69 8.88
CA THR A 140 10.52 -23.77 8.25
C THR A 140 10.13 -23.98 6.79
N ALA A 141 8.83 -23.98 6.47
CA ALA A 141 8.37 -24.13 5.08
C ALA A 141 8.89 -22.98 4.17
N ILE A 142 8.92 -21.76 4.68
CA ILE A 142 9.43 -20.58 3.95
C ILE A 142 10.96 -20.63 3.83
N SER A 143 11.68 -21.07 4.87
CA SER A 143 13.16 -21.15 4.83
C SER A 143 13.64 -22.09 3.72
N PHE A 144 12.94 -23.20 3.48
CA PHE A 144 13.27 -24.11 2.36
C PHE A 144 13.26 -23.42 0.99
N VAL A 145 12.43 -22.40 0.80
CA VAL A 145 12.41 -21.62 -0.45
C VAL A 145 13.54 -20.59 -0.47
N LEU A 146 13.83 -19.94 0.65
CA LEU A 146 14.89 -18.94 0.76
C LEU A 146 16.31 -19.54 0.68
N ASP A 147 16.44 -20.81 1.08
CA ASP A 147 17.70 -21.56 1.06
C ASP A 147 17.95 -22.29 -0.27
N ASP A 148 17.00 -22.29 -1.21
CA ASP A 148 17.13 -22.99 -2.49
C ASP A 148 18.15 -22.30 -3.43
N GLU A 149 19.27 -22.97 -3.65
CA GLU A 149 20.35 -22.49 -4.52
C GLU A 149 19.92 -22.36 -5.99
N GLU A 150 19.03 -23.24 -6.47
CA GLU A 150 18.52 -23.20 -7.84
C GLU A 150 17.70 -21.92 -8.09
N THR A 151 16.80 -21.57 -7.18
CA THR A 151 16.03 -20.33 -7.23
C THR A 151 16.93 -19.10 -7.18
N ARG A 152 17.97 -19.12 -6.33
CA ARG A 152 18.97 -18.04 -6.26
C ARG A 152 19.75 -17.90 -7.57
N ALA A 153 20.18 -19.02 -8.18
CA ALA A 153 20.85 -19.02 -9.48
C ALA A 153 19.93 -18.51 -10.60
N ASN A 154 18.63 -18.78 -10.50
CA ASN A 154 17.59 -18.30 -11.41
C ASN A 154 17.09 -16.87 -11.08
N GLN A 155 17.91 -16.06 -10.39
CA GLN A 155 17.61 -14.64 -10.08
C GLN A 155 16.34 -14.45 -9.24
N GLY A 156 15.99 -15.44 -8.44
CA GLY A 156 14.81 -15.46 -7.58
C GLY A 156 13.55 -16.01 -8.26
N LEU A 157 13.61 -16.43 -9.52
CA LEU A 157 12.47 -17.04 -10.20
C LEU A 157 12.30 -18.51 -9.82
N ILE A 158 11.07 -18.87 -9.47
CA ILE A 158 10.71 -20.25 -9.14
C ILE A 158 9.34 -20.64 -9.74
N PRO A 159 9.27 -21.71 -10.54
CA PRO A 159 8.00 -22.29 -10.97
C PRO A 159 7.26 -22.94 -9.79
N PHE A 160 5.92 -22.91 -9.82
CA PHE A 160 5.11 -23.53 -8.76
C PHE A 160 5.41 -25.03 -8.55
N ALA A 161 5.72 -25.76 -9.63
CA ALA A 161 6.13 -27.16 -9.54
C ALA A 161 7.41 -27.38 -8.69
N ARG A 162 8.37 -26.44 -8.73
CA ARG A 162 9.59 -26.51 -7.91
C ARG A 162 9.29 -26.20 -6.46
N LEU A 163 8.38 -25.25 -6.17
CA LEU A 163 7.89 -25.02 -4.80
C LEU A 163 7.30 -26.30 -4.20
N GLY A 164 6.50 -27.04 -4.98
CA GLY A 164 5.94 -28.31 -4.54
C GLY A 164 7.00 -29.36 -4.21
N GLN A 165 8.09 -29.45 -4.99
CA GLN A 165 9.23 -30.32 -4.69
C GLN A 165 9.98 -29.88 -3.43
N LEU A 166 10.13 -28.57 -3.22
CA LEU A 166 10.78 -28.03 -2.03
C LEU A 166 9.94 -28.23 -0.77
N TRP A 167 8.62 -28.35 -0.88
CA TRP A 167 7.75 -28.57 0.27
C TRP A 167 7.44 -30.06 0.53
N ASP A 168 7.44 -30.91 -0.48
CA ASP A 168 7.23 -32.36 -0.31
C ASP A 168 8.48 -33.18 -0.70
N ASP A 169 9.64 -32.74 -0.24
CA ASP A 169 10.90 -33.45 -0.49
C ASP A 169 10.94 -34.77 0.30
N PRO A 170 11.04 -35.93 -0.36
CA PRO A 170 11.04 -37.24 0.30
C PRO A 170 12.29 -37.49 1.15
N THR A 171 13.34 -36.67 1.03
CA THR A 171 14.58 -36.79 1.81
C THR A 171 14.47 -36.15 3.19
N ARG A 172 13.43 -35.34 3.45
CA ARG A 172 13.19 -34.68 4.74
C ARG A 172 12.39 -35.52 5.71
N ASP A 173 12.47 -35.16 6.99
CA ASP A 173 11.66 -35.76 8.04
C ASP A 173 10.17 -35.60 7.72
N PRO A 174 9.32 -36.60 8.04
CA PRO A 174 7.89 -36.54 7.72
C PRO A 174 7.14 -35.32 8.29
N GLU A 175 7.64 -34.73 9.37
CA GLU A 175 7.08 -33.52 9.99
C GLU A 175 7.34 -32.25 9.16
N ASP A 176 8.38 -32.27 8.32
CA ASP A 176 8.81 -31.18 7.44
C ASP A 176 8.42 -31.44 5.96
N ARG A 177 7.47 -32.35 5.73
CA ARG A 177 6.87 -32.59 4.42
C ARG A 177 5.44 -32.09 4.40
N TYR A 178 5.14 -31.23 3.44
CA TYR A 178 3.88 -30.51 3.40
C TYR A 178 2.98 -31.03 2.27
N PRO A 179 1.71 -31.38 2.57
CA PRO A 179 0.75 -31.81 1.56
C PRO A 179 0.54 -30.79 0.45
N ALA A 180 0.30 -31.28 -0.78
CA ALA A 180 0.11 -30.44 -1.97
C ALA A 180 -1.02 -29.40 -1.83
N ASP A 181 -2.08 -29.73 -1.10
CA ASP A 181 -3.22 -28.83 -0.87
C ASP A 181 -2.84 -27.54 -0.12
N LEU A 182 -1.71 -27.55 0.62
CA LEU A 182 -1.21 -26.41 1.38
C LEU A 182 -0.25 -25.53 0.58
N HIS A 183 0.28 -26.02 -0.54
CA HIS A 183 1.26 -25.30 -1.35
C HIS A 183 0.72 -23.95 -1.86
N PRO A 184 -0.53 -23.83 -2.35
CA PRO A 184 -1.10 -22.54 -2.73
C PRO A 184 -1.23 -21.58 -1.55
N ILE A 185 -1.54 -22.11 -0.35
CA ILE A 185 -1.68 -21.33 0.88
C ILE A 185 -0.33 -20.75 1.30
N PHE A 186 0.74 -21.54 1.23
CA PHE A 186 2.09 -21.05 1.54
C PHE A 186 2.56 -19.97 0.58
N LEU A 187 2.36 -20.18 -0.73
CA LEU A 187 2.67 -19.15 -1.71
C LEU A 187 1.90 -17.86 -1.41
N ARG A 188 0.62 -17.97 -1.05
CA ARG A 188 -0.20 -16.81 -0.70
C ARG A 188 0.24 -16.12 0.59
N LEU A 189 0.69 -16.88 1.60
CA LEU A 189 1.30 -16.33 2.81
C LEU A 189 2.60 -15.57 2.50
N MET A 190 3.45 -16.11 1.62
CA MET A 190 4.66 -15.43 1.17
C MET A 190 4.36 -14.14 0.41
N GLU A 191 3.32 -14.12 -0.43
CA GLU A 191 2.81 -12.90 -1.06
C GLU A 191 2.31 -11.88 -0.01
N ARG A 192 1.69 -12.36 1.08
CA ARG A 192 1.20 -11.50 2.17
C ARG A 192 2.32 -10.93 3.04
N PHE A 193 3.43 -11.65 3.19
CA PHE A 193 4.65 -11.20 3.85
C PHE A 193 5.56 -10.33 2.96
N ASP A 194 5.10 -9.95 1.77
CA ASP A 194 5.87 -9.18 0.79
C ASP A 194 7.22 -9.85 0.43
N LEU A 195 7.25 -11.19 0.41
CA LEU A 195 8.41 -11.99 0.02
C LEU A 195 8.37 -12.41 -1.45
N SER A 196 7.18 -12.57 -2.00
CA SER A 196 7.00 -13.02 -3.38
C SER A 196 5.84 -12.33 -4.08
N TYR A 197 5.88 -12.36 -5.42
CA TYR A 197 4.72 -12.07 -6.27
C TYR A 197 4.74 -12.98 -7.50
N ARG A 198 3.59 -13.16 -8.12
CA ARG A 198 3.44 -13.95 -9.36
C ARG A 198 3.81 -13.10 -10.57
N VAL A 199 4.71 -13.61 -11.41
CA VAL A 199 5.04 -12.95 -12.68
C VAL A 199 3.94 -13.26 -13.70
N ALA A 200 3.39 -12.25 -14.36
CA ALA A 200 2.29 -12.44 -15.29
C ALA A 200 2.81 -12.96 -16.65
N GLY A 201 2.92 -14.28 -16.81
CA GLY A 201 3.36 -14.90 -18.06
C GLY A 201 2.75 -16.28 -18.27
N LEU A 202 1.92 -16.39 -19.32
CA LEU A 202 1.14 -17.53 -19.81
C LEU A 202 -0.17 -17.83 -19.04
N PRO A 203 -1.36 -17.63 -19.66
CA PRO A 203 -2.57 -18.27 -19.19
C PRO A 203 -2.48 -19.76 -19.53
N ALA A 204 -1.85 -20.54 -18.66
CA ALA A 204 -2.12 -21.96 -18.65
C ALA A 204 -3.45 -22.17 -17.94
N LYS A 205 -4.27 -23.06 -18.48
CA LYS A 205 -5.53 -23.50 -17.88
C LYS A 205 -5.34 -24.27 -16.56
N ASP A 206 -4.10 -24.37 -16.07
CA ASP A 206 -3.69 -25.02 -14.83
C ASP A 206 -2.68 -24.13 -14.07
N ASP A 207 -2.91 -23.93 -12.77
CA ASP A 207 -2.03 -23.19 -11.84
C ASP A 207 -0.61 -23.80 -11.73
N SER A 208 -0.37 -25.00 -12.25
CA SER A 208 0.89 -25.74 -12.13
C SER A 208 2.07 -25.10 -12.87
N SER A 209 1.85 -24.16 -13.79
CA SER A 209 2.92 -23.47 -14.54
C SER A 209 3.10 -22.00 -14.14
N SER A 210 2.46 -21.52 -13.08
CA SER A 210 2.69 -20.14 -12.63
C SER A 210 4.10 -19.99 -12.07
N THR A 211 4.82 -18.97 -12.52
CA THR A 211 6.15 -18.63 -12.00
C THR A 211 6.04 -17.47 -11.02
N SER A 212 6.69 -17.62 -9.88
CA SER A 212 6.77 -16.58 -8.85
C SER A 212 8.19 -16.03 -8.75
N LEU A 213 8.31 -14.77 -8.39
CA LEU A 213 9.59 -14.16 -8.01
C LEU A 213 9.70 -14.12 -6.49
N ILE A 214 10.81 -14.59 -5.95
CA ILE A 214 11.20 -14.47 -4.54
C ILE A 214 12.13 -13.28 -4.38
N ALA A 215 11.62 -12.17 -3.85
CA ALA A 215 12.30 -10.88 -3.90
C ALA A 215 13.59 -10.82 -3.06
N GLN A 216 13.75 -11.68 -2.04
CA GLN A 216 15.00 -11.78 -1.28
C GLN A 216 16.13 -12.49 -2.05
N LEU A 217 15.79 -13.25 -3.09
CA LEU A 217 16.73 -14.04 -3.89
C LEU A 217 17.10 -13.37 -5.22
N VAL A 218 16.68 -12.12 -5.41
CA VAL A 218 17.12 -11.29 -6.54
C VAL A 218 18.64 -11.06 -6.48
N PRO A 219 19.28 -10.73 -7.62
CA PRO A 219 20.72 -10.50 -7.67
C PRO A 219 21.21 -9.50 -6.61
N ASP A 220 22.33 -9.81 -5.96
CA ASP A 220 23.04 -8.95 -5.01
C ASP A 220 23.84 -7.85 -5.71
N THR A 221 24.27 -8.12 -6.94
CA THR A 221 25.02 -7.19 -7.80
C THR A 221 24.10 -6.38 -8.69
N ARG A 222 24.47 -5.11 -8.93
CA ARG A 222 23.74 -4.22 -9.84
C ARG A 222 23.91 -4.72 -11.29
N PRO A 223 22.82 -4.95 -12.05
CA PRO A 223 22.91 -5.46 -13.42
C PRO A 223 23.22 -4.32 -14.41
N GLU A 224 24.48 -3.85 -14.44
CA GLU A 224 24.91 -2.67 -15.22
C GLU A 224 24.49 -2.69 -16.69
N LYS A 225 24.58 -3.86 -17.37
CA LYS A 225 24.20 -4.00 -18.78
C LYS A 225 22.70 -3.82 -19.02
N ARG A 226 21.85 -4.52 -18.25
CA ARG A 226 20.38 -4.40 -18.36
C ARG A 226 19.92 -3.02 -17.92
N LEU A 227 20.53 -2.49 -16.86
CA LEU A 227 20.25 -1.14 -16.37
C LEU A 227 20.61 -0.06 -17.41
N ALA A 228 21.74 -0.16 -18.09
CA ALA A 228 22.11 0.80 -19.13
C ALA A 228 21.15 0.76 -20.34
N ALA A 229 20.60 -0.40 -20.65
CA ALA A 229 19.60 -0.57 -21.70
C ALA A 229 18.23 0.01 -21.30
N ALA A 230 17.76 -0.31 -20.09
CA ALA A 230 16.47 0.16 -19.57
C ALA A 230 16.50 1.63 -19.11
N TRP A 231 17.65 2.13 -18.67
CA TRP A 231 17.80 3.48 -18.12
C TRP A 231 18.97 4.23 -18.81
N PRO A 232 18.74 4.77 -20.02
CA PRO A 232 19.77 5.52 -20.76
C PRO A 232 20.32 6.72 -19.97
N PRO A 233 21.51 7.25 -20.29
CA PRO A 233 22.09 8.36 -19.52
C PRO A 233 21.26 9.65 -19.62
N ALA A 234 20.72 9.96 -20.80
CA ALA A 234 19.87 11.13 -21.03
C ALA A 234 18.38 10.75 -21.03
N PRO A 235 17.49 11.63 -20.53
CA PRO A 235 16.04 11.45 -20.66
C PRO A 235 15.62 11.52 -22.14
N ALA A 236 14.47 10.93 -22.47
CA ALA A 236 13.93 11.01 -23.83
C ALA A 236 13.55 12.48 -24.16
N PRO A 237 13.54 12.86 -25.45
CA PRO A 237 13.12 14.20 -25.84
C PRO A 237 11.69 14.50 -25.37
N GLY A 238 11.53 15.57 -24.57
CA GLY A 238 10.24 15.96 -23.97
C GLY A 238 10.04 15.51 -22.52
N ASP A 239 10.88 14.59 -22.02
CA ASP A 239 10.82 14.15 -20.64
C ASP A 239 11.63 15.08 -19.73
N THR A 240 11.05 15.36 -18.57
CA THR A 240 11.74 16.03 -17.46
C THR A 240 12.20 14.98 -16.46
N GLN A 241 13.43 15.13 -15.97
CA GLN A 241 13.94 14.30 -14.88
C GLN A 241 13.77 15.03 -13.54
N GLN A 242 13.12 14.39 -12.59
CA GLN A 242 13.03 14.85 -11.20
C GLN A 242 13.60 13.80 -10.24
N VAL A 243 14.18 14.28 -9.14
CA VAL A 243 14.79 13.43 -8.11
C VAL A 243 14.28 13.86 -6.74
N GLN A 244 13.84 12.87 -5.97
CA GLN A 244 13.45 13.00 -4.58
C GLN A 244 14.23 12.00 -3.74
N ILE A 245 14.61 12.41 -2.54
CA ILE A 245 15.43 11.60 -1.63
C ILE A 245 14.62 11.35 -0.38
N CYS A 246 14.43 10.07 -0.04
CA CYS A 246 13.84 9.65 1.22
C CYS A 246 14.98 9.32 2.18
N GLN A 247 15.22 10.23 3.13
CA GLN A 247 16.22 10.06 4.16
C GLN A 247 15.62 9.30 5.33
N ILE A 248 16.16 8.11 5.61
CA ILE A 248 15.67 7.26 6.70
C ILE A 248 16.46 7.60 7.95
N VAL A 249 15.76 8.04 8.98
CA VAL A 249 16.38 8.43 10.24
C VAL A 249 15.69 7.80 11.45
N ASP A 250 16.44 7.65 12.53
CA ASP A 250 15.92 7.20 13.81
C ASP A 250 15.22 8.34 14.59
N GLU A 251 14.75 8.04 15.80
CA GLU A 251 14.14 9.00 16.72
C GLU A 251 15.06 10.18 17.05
N LYS A 252 16.38 9.96 17.03
CA LYS A 252 17.41 10.98 17.28
C LYS A 252 17.75 11.80 16.03
N GLY A 253 17.21 11.45 14.87
CA GLY A 253 17.48 12.11 13.59
C GLY A 253 18.78 11.69 12.94
N GLN A 254 19.34 10.55 13.33
CA GLN A 254 20.54 9.97 12.71
C GLN A 254 20.14 9.01 11.60
N SER A 255 20.97 8.91 10.55
CA SER A 255 20.71 8.02 9.43
C SER A 255 20.71 6.56 9.88
N ALA A 256 19.62 5.83 9.59
CA ALA A 256 19.41 4.46 10.04
C ALA A 256 19.11 3.53 8.84
N PRO A 257 19.58 2.27 8.86
CA PRO A 257 19.28 1.32 7.80
C PRO A 257 17.87 0.73 7.95
N ALA A 258 17.07 0.79 6.89
CA ALA A 258 15.84 -0.01 6.79
C ALA A 258 16.16 -1.35 6.11
N GLU A 259 16.56 -2.33 6.92
CA GLU A 259 16.96 -3.65 6.46
C GLU A 259 15.79 -4.35 5.76
N GLY A 260 16.00 -4.77 4.51
CA GLY A 260 14.97 -5.49 3.75
C GLY A 260 13.95 -4.62 3.01
N LEU A 261 14.09 -3.30 3.05
CA LEU A 261 13.15 -2.39 2.37
C LEU A 261 12.98 -2.71 0.87
N PHE A 262 14.07 -2.98 0.15
CA PHE A 262 13.99 -3.12 -1.32
C PHE A 262 13.32 -4.42 -1.77
N TYR A 263 13.42 -5.53 -1.04
CA TYR A 263 12.66 -6.73 -1.44
C TYR A 263 11.15 -6.47 -1.29
N GLN A 264 10.74 -5.77 -0.22
CA GLN A 264 9.34 -5.38 -0.02
C GLN A 264 8.88 -4.39 -1.09
N LEU A 265 9.71 -3.41 -1.46
CA LEU A 265 9.40 -2.47 -2.55
C LEU A 265 9.29 -3.18 -3.90
N ILE A 266 10.17 -4.15 -4.19
CA ILE A 266 10.10 -4.97 -5.42
C ILE A 266 8.75 -5.70 -5.49
N VAL A 267 8.28 -6.27 -4.37
CA VAL A 267 6.98 -6.95 -4.32
C VAL A 267 5.82 -5.98 -4.41
N ARG A 268 5.83 -4.88 -3.64
CA ARG A 268 4.71 -3.92 -3.60
C ARG A 268 4.56 -3.11 -4.88
N LEU A 269 5.67 -2.83 -5.57
CA LEU A 269 5.70 -2.05 -6.81
C LEU A 269 5.75 -2.93 -8.07
N HIS A 270 5.54 -4.24 -7.94
CA HIS A 270 5.63 -5.19 -9.06
C HIS A 270 4.68 -4.85 -10.22
N GLN A 271 3.55 -4.19 -9.94
CA GLN A 271 2.61 -3.72 -10.96
C GLN A 271 3.22 -2.76 -11.99
N TYR A 272 4.28 -2.03 -11.60
CA TYR A 272 5.05 -1.13 -12.44
C TYR A 272 6.38 -1.76 -12.91
N SER A 273 6.62 -3.05 -12.65
CA SER A 273 7.87 -3.68 -13.05
C SER A 273 7.93 -3.85 -14.56
N LEU A 274 9.07 -3.51 -15.17
CA LEU A 274 9.32 -3.70 -16.61
C LEU A 274 9.03 -5.13 -17.07
N GLY A 275 9.36 -6.12 -16.24
CA GLY A 275 9.13 -7.53 -16.55
C GLY A 275 7.86 -8.12 -15.96
N ARG A 276 6.84 -7.30 -15.67
CA ARG A 276 5.51 -7.78 -15.24
C ARG A 276 4.98 -8.86 -16.18
N ALA A 277 5.09 -8.64 -17.49
CA ALA A 277 4.65 -9.59 -18.53
C ALA A 277 5.73 -10.63 -18.88
N HIS A 278 6.99 -10.19 -18.89
CA HIS A 278 8.14 -11.00 -19.26
C HIS A 278 9.30 -10.69 -18.32
N TYR A 279 9.61 -11.61 -17.40
CA TYR A 279 10.62 -11.36 -16.37
C TYR A 279 11.98 -10.94 -16.94
N ASP A 280 12.36 -11.41 -18.13
CA ASP A 280 13.65 -11.09 -18.76
C ASP A 280 13.89 -9.57 -18.94
N ASP A 281 12.81 -8.78 -19.00
CA ASP A 281 12.83 -7.32 -19.09
C ASP A 281 12.97 -6.64 -17.71
N SER A 282 12.83 -7.41 -16.61
CA SER A 282 12.94 -6.90 -15.24
C SER A 282 14.34 -6.42 -14.93
N VAL A 283 14.41 -5.26 -14.28
CA VAL A 283 15.66 -4.70 -13.77
C VAL A 283 15.50 -4.38 -12.29
N HIS A 284 15.87 -5.34 -11.44
CA HIS A 284 15.92 -5.17 -9.99
C HIS A 284 17.10 -5.97 -9.40
N TRP A 285 17.57 -5.52 -8.24
CA TRP A 285 18.63 -6.13 -7.44
C TRP A 285 18.39 -5.77 -5.96
N GLN A 286 19.15 -6.35 -5.04
CA GLN A 286 18.93 -6.16 -3.59
C GLN A 286 18.93 -4.70 -3.10
N ARG A 287 19.47 -3.76 -3.90
CA ARG A 287 19.60 -2.34 -3.55
C ARG A 287 18.95 -1.39 -4.57
N GLY A 288 18.12 -1.89 -5.48
CA GLY A 288 17.50 -1.04 -6.48
C GLY A 288 16.54 -1.72 -7.43
N LEU A 289 15.71 -0.92 -8.10
CA LEU A 289 14.79 -1.37 -9.15
C LEU A 289 14.47 -0.26 -10.15
N VAL A 290 14.05 -0.67 -11.34
CA VAL A 290 13.50 0.19 -12.39
C VAL A 290 12.04 -0.18 -12.64
N LEU A 291 11.21 0.84 -12.78
CA LEU A 291 9.78 0.76 -12.96
C LEU A 291 9.35 1.56 -14.20
N ASP A 292 8.21 1.19 -14.77
CA ASP A 292 7.54 1.88 -15.87
C ASP A 292 6.02 1.90 -15.60
N ASP A 293 5.43 3.09 -15.68
CA ASP A 293 4.00 3.34 -15.48
C ASP A 293 3.40 3.97 -16.76
N ASP A 294 3.70 3.37 -17.91
CA ASP A 294 3.19 3.74 -19.24
C ASP A 294 3.35 5.24 -19.56
N TYR A 295 2.25 6.00 -19.55
CA TYR A 295 2.24 7.43 -19.85
C TYR A 295 2.75 8.30 -18.68
N ASN A 296 2.74 7.78 -17.45
CA ASN A 296 3.33 8.42 -16.27
C ASN A 296 4.86 8.31 -16.23
N GLY A 297 5.44 7.50 -17.13
CA GLY A 297 6.88 7.41 -17.39
C GLY A 297 7.62 6.41 -16.51
N MET A 298 8.95 6.52 -16.54
CA MET A 298 9.84 5.54 -15.91
C MET A 298 10.41 6.06 -14.59
N ALA A 299 10.60 5.15 -13.62
CA ALA A 299 11.23 5.46 -12.35
C ALA A 299 12.40 4.54 -12.03
N ARG A 300 13.41 5.07 -11.36
CA ARG A 300 14.52 4.31 -10.78
C ARG A 300 14.59 4.60 -9.29
N LEU A 301 14.58 3.53 -8.50
CA LEU A 301 14.79 3.58 -7.05
C LEU A 301 16.11 2.89 -6.74
N ASP A 302 17.02 3.56 -6.03
CA ASP A 302 18.29 2.99 -5.61
C ASP A 302 18.73 3.47 -4.22
N TYR A 303 19.32 2.56 -3.43
CA TYR A 303 19.94 2.93 -2.17
C TYR A 303 21.29 3.62 -2.39
N LYS A 304 21.48 4.81 -1.77
CA LYS A 304 22.79 5.46 -1.61
C LYS A 304 23.06 5.68 -0.13
N GLY A 305 24.04 4.95 0.41
CA GLY A 305 24.15 4.80 1.86
C GLY A 305 22.92 4.07 2.40
N ASN A 306 22.18 4.75 3.28
CA ASN A 306 20.90 4.30 3.85
C ASN A 306 19.70 5.04 3.25
N ASP A 307 19.92 6.00 2.35
CA ASP A 307 18.84 6.83 1.80
C ASP A 307 18.34 6.25 0.49
N VAL A 308 17.03 6.36 0.26
CA VAL A 308 16.39 5.91 -0.98
C VAL A 308 16.30 7.08 -1.95
N HIS A 309 16.98 6.96 -3.08
CA HIS A 309 16.90 7.92 -4.17
C HIS A 309 15.84 7.47 -5.17
N ILE A 310 14.85 8.32 -5.40
CA ILE A 310 13.76 8.09 -6.36
C ILE A 310 13.95 9.08 -7.51
N THR A 311 14.24 8.56 -8.71
CA THR A 311 14.40 9.37 -9.92
C THR A 311 13.29 9.01 -10.90
N VAL A 312 12.50 9.99 -11.33
CA VAL A 312 11.42 9.79 -12.31
C VAL A 312 11.74 10.57 -13.58
N ARG A 313 11.46 9.96 -14.74
CA ARG A 313 11.59 10.55 -16.07
C ARG A 313 10.28 10.39 -16.80
N ALA A 314 9.63 11.52 -17.06
CA ALA A 314 8.34 11.57 -17.74
C ALA A 314 8.09 12.98 -18.28
N PRO A 315 7.10 13.16 -19.18
CA PRO A 315 6.59 14.49 -19.52
C PRO A 315 6.05 15.24 -18.30
N TYR A 316 5.41 14.52 -17.36
CA TYR A 316 4.93 15.06 -16.09
C TYR A 316 5.32 14.12 -14.91
N PRO A 317 6.53 14.27 -14.34
CA PRO A 317 7.07 13.34 -13.34
C PRO A 317 6.45 13.47 -11.95
N GLU A 318 5.77 14.58 -11.65
CA GLU A 318 5.34 14.92 -10.29
C GLU A 318 4.36 13.90 -9.68
N GLY A 319 3.43 13.38 -10.49
CA GLY A 319 2.41 12.42 -10.03
C GLY A 319 3.02 11.09 -9.61
N PHE A 320 3.84 10.50 -10.46
CA PHE A 320 4.47 9.21 -10.18
C PHE A 320 5.50 9.31 -9.05
N LEU A 321 6.26 10.41 -9.01
CA LEU A 321 7.21 10.69 -7.94
C LEU A 321 6.52 10.85 -6.57
N HIS A 322 5.37 11.56 -6.53
CA HIS A 322 4.53 11.68 -5.34
C HIS A 322 4.09 10.29 -4.85
N ARG A 323 3.58 9.44 -5.74
CA ARG A 323 3.10 8.09 -5.42
C ARG A 323 4.22 7.22 -4.83
N LEU A 324 5.35 7.12 -5.52
CA LEU A 324 6.49 6.29 -5.11
C LEU A 324 7.10 6.74 -3.78
N THR A 325 7.25 8.06 -3.59
CA THR A 325 7.75 8.59 -2.32
C THR A 325 6.77 8.30 -1.18
N GLY A 326 5.46 8.47 -1.43
CA GLY A 326 4.44 8.12 -0.45
C GLY A 326 4.46 6.63 -0.06
N ASP A 327 4.68 5.73 -1.02
CA ASP A 327 4.82 4.29 -0.75
C ASP A 327 6.06 3.97 0.09
N VAL A 328 7.22 4.57 -0.24
CA VAL A 328 8.46 4.39 0.54
C VAL A 328 8.29 4.92 1.95
N LYS A 329 7.75 6.14 2.10
CA LYS A 329 7.51 6.77 3.40
C LYS A 329 6.58 5.92 4.26
N TYR A 330 5.41 5.56 3.72
CA TYR A 330 4.46 4.70 4.42
C TYR A 330 5.08 3.38 4.85
N LEU A 331 5.85 2.73 3.96
CA LEU A 331 6.48 1.45 4.27
C LEU A 331 7.49 1.56 5.41
N VAL A 332 8.35 2.58 5.39
CA VAL A 332 9.35 2.82 6.44
C VAL A 332 8.67 3.09 7.78
N GLU A 333 7.69 4.00 7.80
CA GLU A 333 7.04 4.45 9.04
C GLU A 333 6.06 3.42 9.62
N SER A 334 5.48 2.54 8.78
CA SER A 334 4.53 1.51 9.24
C SER A 334 5.18 0.22 9.69
N PHE A 335 6.33 -0.15 9.12
CA PHE A 335 6.96 -1.44 9.40
C PHE A 335 8.07 -1.36 10.45
N TRP A 336 8.88 -0.29 10.46
CA TRP A 336 9.95 -0.12 11.43
C TRP A 336 9.54 0.88 12.52
N GLU A 337 9.25 0.37 13.71
CA GLU A 337 8.99 1.21 14.89
C GLU A 337 10.23 2.05 15.23
N GLY A 338 10.03 3.34 15.48
CA GLY A 338 11.10 4.29 15.80
C GLY A 338 11.86 4.85 14.58
N LEU A 339 11.60 4.38 13.35
CA LEU A 339 12.14 5.00 12.14
C LEU A 339 11.15 5.98 11.53
N ARG A 340 11.68 7.07 10.96
CA ARG A 340 10.94 8.05 10.17
C ARG A 340 11.61 8.26 8.81
N CYS A 341 10.80 8.65 7.83
CA CYS A 341 11.27 8.93 6.49
C CYS A 341 11.10 10.40 6.16
N ASP A 342 12.19 11.15 6.28
CA ASP A 342 12.23 12.58 5.97
C ASP A 342 12.43 12.78 4.46
N VAL A 343 11.53 13.55 3.84
CA VAL A 343 11.61 13.84 2.41
C VAL A 343 12.55 15.01 2.18
N MET A 344 13.58 14.76 1.37
CA MET A 344 14.65 15.70 1.05
C MET A 344 14.67 16.06 -0.45
N VAL A 345 15.00 17.31 -0.74
CA VAL A 345 15.20 17.83 -2.11
C VAL A 345 16.66 18.27 -2.28
N PRO A 346 17.32 17.89 -3.39
CA PRO A 346 18.67 18.39 -3.70
C PRO A 346 18.64 19.84 -4.18
N CYS A 347 19.74 20.56 -3.97
CA CYS A 347 19.92 21.92 -4.46
C CYS A 347 19.90 22.00 -6.01
N ILE A 348 19.15 22.98 -6.54
CA ILE A 348 18.92 23.18 -7.98
C ILE A 348 20.10 23.88 -8.64
N GLN A 349 20.58 24.97 -8.03
CA GLN A 349 21.80 25.64 -8.50
C GLN A 349 23.04 24.79 -8.15
N PRO A 350 24.10 24.80 -8.98
CA PRO A 350 25.26 23.95 -8.78
C PRO A 350 25.97 24.32 -7.47
N CYS A 351 25.88 23.44 -6.47
CA CYS A 351 26.61 23.62 -5.20
C CYS A 351 27.95 22.85 -5.17
N GLY A 352 28.55 22.63 -6.35
CA GLY A 352 29.82 21.94 -6.58
C GLY A 352 30.45 22.28 -7.94
N LYS A 353 31.49 21.55 -8.36
CA LYS A 353 32.15 21.70 -9.68
C LYS A 353 31.22 21.29 -10.84
N ASN A 354 30.20 22.09 -11.14
CA ASN A 354 29.24 21.88 -12.24
C ASN A 354 28.46 20.53 -12.18
N THR A 355 28.23 19.99 -10.98
CA THR A 355 27.38 18.81 -10.76
C THR A 355 26.10 19.20 -10.00
N PRO A 356 25.01 18.39 -10.09
CA PRO A 356 23.80 18.58 -9.29
C PRO A 356 24.13 18.77 -7.81
N GLY A 357 23.37 19.62 -7.12
CA GLY A 357 23.75 20.07 -5.80
C GLY A 357 23.78 18.96 -4.73
N THR A 358 24.88 18.87 -4.00
CA THR A 358 25.09 18.07 -2.78
C THR A 358 24.33 18.59 -1.54
N GLY A 359 23.85 19.84 -1.54
CA GLY A 359 23.03 20.38 -0.47
C GLY A 359 21.63 19.77 -0.48
N LEU A 360 21.20 19.24 0.66
CA LEU A 360 19.88 18.64 0.84
C LEU A 360 18.99 19.55 1.70
N TYR A 361 17.74 19.69 1.29
CA TYR A 361 16.72 20.45 2.01
C TYR A 361 15.60 19.53 2.46
N GLU A 362 15.29 19.57 3.75
CA GLU A 362 14.12 18.91 4.30
C GLU A 362 12.87 19.69 3.89
N VAL A 363 11.93 19.01 3.22
CA VAL A 363 10.78 19.67 2.62
C VAL A 363 9.84 20.26 3.67
N GLY A 364 9.70 19.61 4.83
CA GLY A 364 8.92 20.15 5.95
C GLY A 364 9.38 21.55 6.35
N LYS A 365 10.69 21.76 6.48
CA LYS A 365 11.30 23.07 6.79
C LYS A 365 11.06 24.11 5.69
N LEU A 366 11.06 23.70 4.42
CA LEU A 366 10.74 24.59 3.30
C LEU A 366 9.28 25.07 3.36
N ILE A 367 8.35 24.18 3.67
CA ILE A 367 6.91 24.50 3.79
C ILE A 367 6.68 25.44 4.97
N ASP A 368 7.29 25.17 6.12
CA ASP A 368 7.20 26.04 7.30
C ASP A 368 7.77 27.44 7.03
N SER A 369 8.87 27.53 6.29
CA SER A 369 9.45 28.80 5.86
C SER A 369 8.50 29.56 4.93
N LYS A 370 7.87 28.86 3.96
CA LYS A 370 6.87 29.43 3.06
C LYS A 370 5.64 29.95 3.82
N ARG A 371 5.14 29.21 4.82
CA ARG A 371 4.05 29.65 5.71
C ARG A 371 4.38 30.93 6.48
N LYS A 372 5.65 31.14 6.80
CA LYS A 372 6.16 32.35 7.45
C LYS A 372 6.46 33.49 6.45
N ASN A 373 5.96 33.41 5.21
CA ASN A 373 6.18 34.38 4.13
C ASN A 373 7.66 34.60 3.76
N ARG A 374 8.49 33.57 3.90
CA ARG A 374 9.89 33.58 3.46
C ARG A 374 10.03 32.70 2.22
N PRO A 375 10.07 33.28 1.01
CA PRO A 375 10.03 32.53 -0.25
C PRO A 375 11.35 31.85 -0.62
N ASP A 376 12.46 32.21 0.03
CA ASP A 376 13.79 31.70 -0.25
C ASP A 376 14.38 30.96 0.97
N TYR A 377 15.19 29.94 0.72
CA TYR A 377 15.88 29.16 1.76
C TYR A 377 17.37 28.98 1.41
N PRO A 378 18.30 29.22 2.34
CA PRO A 378 19.74 29.17 2.06
C PRO A 378 20.25 27.73 1.99
N CYS A 379 21.12 27.44 1.02
CA CYS A 379 21.78 26.14 0.91
C CYS A 379 22.82 25.92 2.03
N PRO A 380 22.81 24.77 2.73
CA PRO A 380 23.83 24.50 3.75
C PRO A 380 25.25 24.36 3.17
N VAL A 381 25.38 24.04 1.87
CA VAL A 381 26.67 23.80 1.20
C VAL A 381 27.16 25.04 0.44
N CYS A 382 26.43 25.51 -0.58
CA CYS A 382 26.87 26.68 -1.36
C CYS A 382 26.50 28.03 -0.74
N LYS A 383 25.67 28.05 0.32
CA LYS A 383 25.18 29.27 0.99
C LYS A 383 24.35 30.22 0.11
N GLU A 384 24.08 29.83 -1.14
CA GLU A 384 23.19 30.56 -2.04
C GLU A 384 21.72 30.37 -1.63
N TRP A 385 20.93 31.42 -1.81
CA TRP A 385 19.49 31.40 -1.57
C TRP A 385 18.77 30.74 -2.74
N GLN A 386 17.93 29.75 -2.45
CA GLN A 386 17.15 29.04 -3.45
C GLN A 386 15.66 29.37 -3.29
N PRO A 387 14.94 29.60 -4.40
CA PRO A 387 13.49 29.82 -4.35
C PRO A 387 12.78 28.53 -3.95
N ILE A 388 12.02 28.59 -2.85
CA ILE A 388 11.32 27.45 -2.26
C ILE A 388 10.36 26.81 -3.27
N ASP A 389 9.64 27.60 -4.07
CA ASP A 389 8.71 27.06 -5.06
C ASP A 389 9.40 26.20 -6.12
N SER A 390 10.65 26.51 -6.49
CA SER A 390 11.40 25.68 -7.43
C SER A 390 11.87 24.39 -6.78
N LEU A 391 12.28 24.43 -5.50
CA LEU A 391 12.64 23.24 -4.73
C LEU A 391 11.42 22.31 -4.53
N LEU A 392 10.28 22.89 -4.17
CA LEU A 392 9.06 22.13 -3.92
C LEU A 392 8.55 21.42 -5.18
N ARG A 393 8.76 21.96 -6.39
CA ARG A 393 8.45 21.24 -7.65
C ARG A 393 9.15 19.88 -7.76
N ASN A 394 10.29 19.70 -7.09
CA ASN A 394 11.02 18.42 -7.01
C ASN A 394 10.62 17.56 -5.80
N ALA A 395 9.67 18.01 -4.96
CA ALA A 395 9.08 17.23 -3.88
C ALA A 395 7.55 17.30 -3.88
N PRO A 396 6.89 16.82 -4.95
CA PRO A 396 5.44 16.79 -5.04
C PRO A 396 4.79 15.95 -3.93
N ALA A 397 5.50 14.97 -3.35
CA ALA A 397 5.02 14.11 -2.26
C ALA A 397 4.72 14.86 -0.96
N ALA A 398 5.50 15.90 -0.68
CA ALA A 398 5.45 16.61 0.60
C ALA A 398 4.74 17.95 0.48
N GLN A 399 4.34 18.37 -0.73
CA GLN A 399 3.53 19.57 -0.89
C GLN A 399 2.14 19.37 -0.25
N PRO A 400 1.65 20.35 0.53
CA PRO A 400 0.28 20.30 1.03
C PRO A 400 -0.69 20.31 -0.16
N LEU A 401 -1.78 19.55 -0.03
CA LEU A 401 -2.91 19.61 -0.98
C LEU A 401 -3.26 21.08 -1.22
N PRO A 402 -3.30 21.55 -2.48
CA PRO A 402 -3.69 22.93 -2.74
C PRO A 402 -5.10 23.15 -2.15
N THR A 403 -5.21 24.10 -1.22
CA THR A 403 -6.48 24.57 -0.65
C THR A 403 -7.35 25.25 -1.70
N GLN A 404 -6.74 25.69 -2.80
CA GLN A 404 -7.45 26.06 -4.00
C GLN A 404 -7.85 24.78 -4.72
N VAL A 405 -9.16 24.57 -4.79
CA VAL A 405 -9.80 23.68 -5.76
C VAL A 405 -9.02 23.82 -7.05
N ILE A 406 -8.26 22.79 -7.43
CA ILE A 406 -7.72 22.72 -8.78
C ILE A 406 -8.95 22.93 -9.65
N ASP A 407 -8.98 24.00 -10.43
CA ASP A 407 -10.08 24.27 -11.35
C ASP A 407 -9.97 23.21 -12.44
N ASN A 408 -10.37 21.99 -12.07
CA ASN A 408 -10.30 20.79 -12.89
C ASN A 408 -11.21 20.94 -14.10
N ARG A 409 -12.01 22.01 -14.20
CA ARG A 409 -12.81 22.32 -15.38
C ARG A 409 -11.94 22.48 -16.62
N ASP A 410 -10.83 23.19 -16.53
CA ASP A 410 -9.94 23.41 -17.68
C ASP A 410 -9.23 22.11 -18.04
N LEU A 411 -8.68 21.41 -17.05
CA LEU A 411 -8.06 20.10 -17.24
C LEU A 411 -9.05 19.07 -17.80
N LEU A 412 -10.27 19.00 -17.27
CA LEU A 412 -11.34 18.12 -17.76
C LEU A 412 -11.74 18.50 -19.18
N ALA A 413 -11.84 19.79 -19.51
CA ALA A 413 -12.18 20.24 -20.86
C ALA A 413 -11.10 19.83 -21.87
N GLU A 414 -9.82 19.96 -21.50
CA GLU A 414 -8.69 19.55 -22.35
C GLU A 414 -8.59 18.03 -22.48
N VAL A 415 -8.72 17.29 -21.38
CA VAL A 415 -8.70 15.82 -21.39
C VAL A 415 -9.88 15.25 -22.18
N ARG A 416 -11.07 15.87 -22.14
CA ARG A 416 -12.24 15.47 -22.94
C ARG A 416 -12.04 15.65 -24.45
N GLN A 417 -11.18 16.57 -24.87
CA GLN A 417 -10.86 16.73 -26.29
C GLN A 417 -9.97 15.60 -26.84
N LEU A 418 -9.42 14.75 -25.98
CA LEU A 418 -8.64 13.57 -26.34
C LEU A 418 -9.59 12.46 -26.83
N HIS A 419 -9.98 12.54 -28.10
CA HIS A 419 -10.81 11.52 -28.74
C HIS A 419 -10.05 10.19 -28.91
N GLY A 420 -10.44 9.16 -28.14
CA GLY A 420 -10.46 7.72 -28.49
C GLY A 420 -9.21 7.02 -29.07
N ARG A 421 -8.08 7.71 -29.25
CA ARG A 421 -6.86 7.14 -29.84
C ARG A 421 -5.71 7.22 -28.83
N PHE A 422 -5.71 6.28 -27.90
CA PHE A 422 -4.67 6.16 -26.87
C PHE A 422 -3.45 5.35 -27.34
N ASP A 423 -3.48 4.77 -28.55
CA ASP A 423 -2.40 3.93 -29.08
C ASP A 423 -1.05 4.65 -29.27
N ARG A 424 -1.09 5.97 -29.48
CA ARG A 424 0.10 6.85 -29.60
C ARG A 424 -0.19 8.22 -29.02
N LEU A 425 0.10 8.37 -27.74
CA LEU A 425 -0.03 9.65 -27.04
C LEU A 425 1.12 10.59 -27.38
N ASP A 426 0.78 11.81 -27.79
CA ASP A 426 1.76 12.89 -27.88
C ASP A 426 2.20 13.37 -26.47
N ILE A 427 3.25 14.19 -26.39
CA ILE A 427 3.80 14.67 -25.11
C ILE A 427 2.76 15.47 -24.31
N GLY A 428 1.96 16.32 -24.97
CA GLY A 428 0.91 17.10 -24.32
C GLY A 428 -0.21 16.22 -23.77
N GLN A 429 -0.64 15.20 -24.53
CA GLN A 429 -1.63 14.23 -24.10
C GLN A 429 -1.15 13.41 -22.90
N LYS A 430 0.13 13.00 -22.89
CA LYS A 430 0.73 12.33 -21.73
C LYS A 430 0.71 13.22 -20.49
N ILE A 431 1.07 14.50 -20.62
CA ILE A 431 1.01 15.46 -19.51
C ILE A 431 -0.41 15.56 -18.94
N LEU A 432 -1.41 15.73 -19.80
CA LEU A 432 -2.81 15.86 -19.40
C LEU A 432 -3.32 14.60 -18.68
N LEU A 433 -3.02 13.41 -19.21
CA LEU A 433 -3.42 12.15 -18.59
C LEU A 433 -2.72 11.91 -17.26
N SER A 434 -1.42 12.21 -17.15
CA SER A 434 -0.68 12.11 -15.88
C SER A 434 -1.18 13.09 -14.82
N GLN A 435 -1.55 14.31 -15.21
CA GLN A 435 -2.18 15.27 -14.31
C GLN A 435 -3.57 14.81 -13.85
N ALA A 436 -4.38 14.27 -14.77
CA ALA A 436 -5.68 13.71 -14.43
C ALA A 436 -5.56 12.51 -13.47
N ASP A 437 -4.61 11.59 -13.70
CA ASP A 437 -4.35 10.44 -12.84
C ASP A 437 -3.85 10.86 -11.45
N ALA A 438 -2.91 11.81 -11.39
CA ALA A 438 -2.40 12.36 -10.14
C ALA A 438 -3.52 13.02 -9.32
N ASN A 439 -4.37 13.81 -9.97
CA ASN A 439 -5.50 14.46 -9.31
C ASN A 439 -6.53 13.43 -8.85
N TYR A 440 -6.91 12.47 -9.70
CA TYR A 440 -7.80 11.37 -9.31
C TYR A 440 -7.29 10.65 -8.05
N THR A 441 -6.01 10.26 -8.04
CA THR A 441 -5.37 9.56 -6.92
C THR A 441 -5.41 10.39 -5.63
N ARG A 442 -5.19 11.71 -5.72
CA ARG A 442 -5.30 12.62 -4.56
C ARG A 442 -6.74 12.72 -4.04
N LEU A 443 -7.72 12.83 -4.94
CA LEU A 443 -9.11 12.98 -4.55
C LEU A 443 -9.68 11.68 -3.96
N ILE A 444 -9.28 10.51 -4.47
CA ILE A 444 -9.80 9.22 -3.98
C ILE A 444 -9.34 8.92 -2.54
N GLN A 445 -8.15 9.38 -2.16
CA GLN A 445 -7.60 9.23 -0.81
C GLN A 445 -8.46 9.90 0.27
N LEU A 446 -9.22 10.95 -0.09
CA LEU A 446 -10.14 11.62 0.83
C LEU A 446 -11.36 10.78 1.22
N PHE A 447 -11.63 9.68 0.50
CA PHE A 447 -12.76 8.80 0.74
C PHE A 447 -12.37 7.47 1.43
N THR A 448 -11.14 7.32 1.93
CA THR A 448 -10.56 6.01 2.28
C THR A 448 -11.33 5.27 3.37
N ASP A 449 -11.80 5.97 4.40
CA ASP A 449 -12.51 5.33 5.51
C ASP A 449 -13.94 4.89 5.15
N GLU A 450 -14.57 5.53 4.18
CA GLU A 450 -15.94 5.21 3.75
C GLU A 450 -16.04 3.85 3.05
N ALA A 451 -14.94 3.38 2.44
CA ALA A 451 -14.89 2.08 1.77
C ALA A 451 -14.99 0.89 2.73
N LYS A 452 -14.83 1.08 4.04
CA LYS A 452 -14.92 -0.02 5.02
C LYS A 452 -16.30 -0.70 5.05
N GLU A 453 -17.36 0.08 4.84
CA GLU A 453 -18.76 -0.33 5.07
C GLU A 453 -19.54 -0.66 3.78
N GLY A 454 -19.04 -0.23 2.62
CA GLY A 454 -19.66 -0.44 1.31
C GLY A 454 -18.95 0.31 0.17
N PRO A 455 -19.33 0.07 -1.10
CA PRO A 455 -18.74 0.75 -2.25
C PRO A 455 -18.90 2.27 -2.20
N ARG A 456 -17.81 3.00 -2.45
CA ARG A 456 -17.79 4.48 -2.46
C ARG A 456 -17.90 5.10 -3.85
N LEU A 457 -17.59 4.33 -4.90
CA LEU A 457 -17.66 4.81 -6.29
C LEU A 457 -18.96 4.41 -6.97
N PHE A 458 -19.78 5.40 -7.31
CA PHE A 458 -21.02 5.19 -8.04
C PHE A 458 -21.41 6.42 -8.88
N SER A 459 -22.12 6.18 -9.97
CA SER A 459 -22.80 7.22 -10.75
C SER A 459 -24.32 7.06 -10.64
N PHE A 460 -25.09 8.12 -10.84
CA PHE A 460 -26.54 8.05 -10.76
C PHE A 460 -27.21 8.88 -11.86
N VAL A 461 -28.22 8.31 -12.50
CA VAL A 461 -28.99 8.97 -13.56
C VAL A 461 -30.47 8.76 -13.33
N PRO A 462 -31.34 9.77 -13.57
CA PRO A 462 -32.77 9.60 -13.43
C PRO A 462 -33.28 8.56 -14.42
N VAL A 463 -34.22 7.71 -13.98
CA VAL A 463 -34.80 6.68 -14.86
C VAL A 463 -35.55 7.34 -16.04
N ASN A 464 -36.23 8.47 -15.77
CA ASN A 464 -36.91 9.28 -16.78
C ASN A 464 -36.00 10.41 -17.30
N ARG A 465 -35.00 10.06 -18.13
CA ARG A 465 -33.99 11.01 -18.62
C ARG A 465 -34.53 12.25 -19.34
N TYR A 466 -35.62 12.12 -20.10
CA TYR A 466 -36.14 13.18 -20.97
C TYR A 466 -37.17 14.13 -20.29
N ASN A 467 -37.85 13.67 -19.25
CA ASN A 467 -38.95 14.42 -18.59
C ASN A 467 -38.66 14.78 -17.13
N PHE A 468 -37.41 14.62 -16.68
CA PHE A 468 -37.02 14.95 -15.32
C PHE A 468 -36.70 16.44 -15.22
N ASP A 469 -37.46 17.18 -14.41
CA ASP A 469 -37.16 18.57 -14.07
C ASP A 469 -36.23 18.62 -12.84
N PRO A 470 -34.94 18.98 -13.02
CA PRO A 470 -33.97 19.03 -11.93
C PRO A 470 -34.30 20.10 -10.90
N ARG A 471 -35.10 21.13 -11.26
CA ARG A 471 -35.38 22.27 -10.39
C ARG A 471 -36.61 22.08 -9.51
N ASN A 472 -37.56 21.22 -9.87
CA ASN A 472 -38.87 21.12 -9.19
C ASN A 472 -39.29 19.71 -8.70
N TRP A 473 -38.35 18.78 -8.53
CA TRP A 473 -38.68 17.43 -8.04
C TRP A 473 -38.73 17.33 -6.49
N ILE A 474 -39.55 16.40 -5.98
CA ILE A 474 -39.69 16.09 -4.53
C ILE A 474 -39.20 14.66 -4.25
N ARG A 475 -39.65 13.69 -5.07
CA ARG A 475 -39.20 12.29 -5.09
C ARG A 475 -39.02 11.83 -6.53
N ALA A 476 -37.96 11.09 -6.80
CA ALA A 476 -37.70 10.56 -8.12
C ALA A 476 -36.91 9.24 -8.05
N LYS A 477 -37.09 8.41 -9.08
CA LYS A 477 -36.33 7.17 -9.24
C LYS A 477 -35.04 7.46 -9.98
N PHE A 478 -33.93 7.10 -9.36
CA PHE A 478 -32.58 7.16 -9.91
C PHE A 478 -32.04 5.77 -10.13
N ARG A 479 -31.39 5.57 -11.27
CA ARG A 479 -30.57 4.42 -11.58
C ARG A 479 -29.15 4.70 -11.11
N LEU A 480 -28.72 3.99 -10.08
CA LEU A 480 -27.38 4.01 -9.52
C LEU A 480 -26.55 2.89 -10.15
N THR A 481 -25.34 3.21 -10.61
CA THR A 481 -24.39 2.25 -11.19
C THR A 481 -23.12 2.25 -10.34
N LEU A 482 -22.72 1.08 -9.84
CA LEU A 482 -21.48 0.92 -9.07
C LEU A 482 -20.25 0.80 -9.97
N TRP A 483 -19.11 1.26 -9.47
CA TRP A 483 -17.82 1.26 -10.16
C TRP A 483 -16.80 0.41 -9.40
N CYS A 484 -15.87 -0.18 -10.14
CA CYS A 484 -14.74 -0.92 -9.60
C CYS A 484 -13.58 0.04 -9.32
N GLU A 485 -13.04 0.04 -8.10
CA GLU A 485 -11.96 0.95 -7.71
C GLU A 485 -10.61 0.63 -8.38
N HIS A 486 -10.36 -0.66 -8.65
CA HIS A 486 -9.14 -1.11 -9.33
C HIS A 486 -9.11 -0.66 -10.80
N SER A 487 -10.11 -1.08 -11.58
CA SER A 487 -10.18 -0.76 -13.01
C SER A 487 -10.67 0.65 -13.31
N ARG A 488 -11.28 1.33 -12.31
CA ARG A 488 -11.91 2.65 -12.45
C ARG A 488 -13.04 2.69 -13.47
N LEU A 489 -13.66 1.54 -13.75
CA LEU A 489 -14.75 1.37 -14.70
C LEU A 489 -16.07 0.96 -14.02
N PRO A 490 -17.22 1.32 -14.61
CA PRO A 490 -18.52 0.88 -14.12
C PRO A 490 -18.69 -0.64 -14.30
N LEU A 491 -19.36 -1.30 -13.33
CA LEU A 491 -19.53 -2.75 -13.31
C LEU A 491 -20.20 -3.34 -14.57
N PRO A 492 -21.19 -2.68 -15.21
CA PRO A 492 -21.75 -3.15 -16.47
C PRO A 492 -20.71 -3.26 -17.61
N SER A 493 -19.70 -2.38 -17.64
CA SER A 493 -18.64 -2.46 -18.66
C SER A 493 -17.75 -3.69 -18.46
N LEU A 494 -17.50 -4.08 -17.21
CA LEU A 494 -16.72 -5.27 -16.88
C LEU A 494 -17.52 -6.56 -17.11
N ASN A 495 -18.78 -6.59 -16.66
CA ASN A 495 -19.67 -7.76 -16.76
C ASN A 495 -20.36 -7.93 -18.12
N GLY A 496 -20.09 -7.04 -19.08
CA GLY A 496 -20.74 -6.95 -20.38
C GLY A 496 -21.95 -6.02 -20.37
N LEU A 497 -22.08 -5.17 -21.41
CA LEU A 497 -23.04 -4.05 -21.53
C LEU A 497 -24.52 -4.40 -21.27
N LYS A 498 -24.92 -5.67 -21.37
CA LYS A 498 -26.30 -6.15 -21.11
C LYS A 498 -26.53 -6.63 -19.68
N SER A 499 -25.47 -6.75 -18.88
CA SER A 499 -25.57 -7.18 -17.48
C SER A 499 -26.18 -6.08 -16.62
N LYS A 500 -27.18 -6.46 -15.80
CA LYS A 500 -27.77 -5.56 -14.78
C LYS A 500 -27.04 -5.62 -13.44
N LYS A 501 -25.94 -6.39 -13.34
CA LYS A 501 -25.15 -6.50 -12.11
C LYS A 501 -24.57 -5.13 -11.74
N GLY A 502 -24.78 -4.70 -10.50
CA GLY A 502 -24.28 -3.41 -10.02
C GLY A 502 -25.13 -2.20 -10.41
N VAL A 503 -26.31 -2.40 -11.00
CA VAL A 503 -27.24 -1.33 -11.40
C VAL A 503 -28.53 -1.42 -10.58
N TYR A 504 -28.83 -0.38 -9.83
CA TYR A 504 -29.97 -0.34 -8.90
C TYR A 504 -30.88 0.84 -9.18
N GLU A 505 -32.19 0.61 -9.20
CA GLU A 505 -33.16 1.70 -9.28
C GLU A 505 -33.66 2.05 -7.88
N ILE A 506 -33.23 3.18 -7.32
CA ILE A 506 -33.57 3.64 -5.97
C ILE A 506 -34.44 4.90 -6.04
N GLU A 507 -35.40 5.03 -5.14
CA GLU A 507 -36.18 6.25 -5.00
C GLU A 507 -35.48 7.16 -3.98
N LEU A 508 -35.09 8.34 -4.43
CA LEU A 508 -34.44 9.34 -3.59
C LEU A 508 -35.36 10.54 -3.42
N THR A 509 -35.19 11.26 -2.31
CA THR A 509 -35.88 12.52 -2.02
C THR A 509 -34.97 13.71 -2.29
N ARG A 510 -35.56 14.87 -2.59
CA ARG A 510 -34.79 16.10 -2.81
C ARG A 510 -33.97 16.49 -1.57
N ASP A 511 -34.51 16.27 -0.38
CA ASP A 511 -33.84 16.61 0.88
C ASP A 511 -32.61 15.75 1.13
N TRP A 512 -32.69 14.44 0.84
CA TRP A 512 -31.52 13.56 0.87
C TRP A 512 -30.47 14.05 -0.13
N PHE A 513 -30.89 14.39 -1.35
CA PHE A 513 -29.99 14.82 -2.41
C PHE A 513 -29.32 16.17 -2.11
N LYS A 514 -30.01 17.10 -1.46
CA LYS A 514 -29.41 18.36 -0.98
C LYS A 514 -28.35 18.11 0.08
N LYS A 515 -28.59 17.18 1.01
CA LYS A 515 -27.60 16.79 2.03
C LYS A 515 -26.38 16.11 1.40
N ALA A 516 -26.61 15.19 0.46
CA ALA A 516 -25.57 14.48 -0.29
C ALA A 516 -24.87 15.33 -1.36
N GLY A 517 -25.45 16.46 -1.76
CA GLY A 517 -25.06 17.22 -2.95
C GLY A 517 -23.58 17.62 -3.02
N PRO A 518 -22.96 18.13 -1.95
CA PRO A 518 -21.53 18.43 -1.91
C PRO A 518 -20.65 17.19 -2.19
N TYR A 519 -20.98 16.06 -1.55
CA TYR A 519 -20.31 14.78 -1.78
C TYR A 519 -20.51 14.27 -3.21
N LEU A 520 -21.75 14.29 -3.73
CA LEU A 520 -22.05 13.83 -5.07
C LEU A 520 -21.35 14.67 -6.14
N LYS A 521 -21.21 15.99 -5.92
CA LYS A 521 -20.44 16.89 -6.79
C LYS A 521 -18.97 16.49 -6.81
N PHE A 522 -18.41 16.21 -5.64
CA PHE A 522 -17.03 15.77 -5.49
C PHE A 522 -16.79 14.42 -6.19
N LEU A 523 -17.61 13.42 -5.89
CA LEU A 523 -17.57 12.08 -6.50
C LEU A 523 -17.68 12.12 -8.03
N THR A 524 -18.63 12.88 -8.57
CA THR A 524 -18.83 12.99 -10.04
C THR A 524 -17.63 13.67 -10.71
N GLY A 525 -17.05 14.69 -10.07
CA GLY A 525 -15.81 15.33 -10.53
C GLY A 525 -14.62 14.36 -10.54
N THR A 526 -14.45 13.58 -9.48
CA THR A 526 -13.40 12.56 -9.37
C THR A 526 -13.57 11.47 -10.43
N LEU A 527 -14.78 10.94 -10.62
CA LEU A 527 -15.05 9.92 -11.65
C LEU A 527 -14.81 10.44 -13.08
N SER A 528 -15.07 11.73 -13.32
CA SER A 528 -14.83 12.35 -14.63
C SER A 528 -13.33 12.42 -14.98
N LEU A 529 -12.45 12.51 -13.98
CA LEU A 529 -10.98 12.42 -14.18
C LEU A 529 -10.52 10.97 -14.37
N ALA A 530 -11.25 10.01 -13.82
CA ALA A 530 -10.89 8.59 -13.86
C ALA A 530 -11.12 7.95 -15.23
N LEU A 531 -12.20 8.35 -15.92
CA LEU A 531 -12.66 7.71 -17.16
C LEU A 531 -11.62 7.76 -18.31
N PRO A 532 -10.98 8.90 -18.63
CA PRO A 532 -9.95 8.97 -19.67
C PRO A 532 -8.69 8.16 -19.33
N VAL A 533 -8.36 8.05 -18.04
CA VAL A 533 -7.23 7.27 -17.54
C VAL A 533 -7.51 5.77 -17.62
N ALA A 534 -8.72 5.35 -17.27
CA ALA A 534 -9.14 3.95 -17.29
C ALA A 534 -9.11 3.37 -18.71
N SER A 535 -9.47 4.18 -19.73
CA SER A 535 -9.42 3.77 -21.14
C SER A 535 -7.99 3.65 -21.71
N SER A 536 -6.98 4.28 -21.09
CA SER A 536 -5.60 4.20 -21.56
C SER A 536 -4.75 3.17 -20.80
N ALA A 537 -5.00 2.97 -19.50
CA ALA A 537 -4.22 2.09 -18.63
C ALA A 537 -4.71 0.62 -18.65
N VAL A 538 -6.00 0.40 -18.91
CA VAL A 538 -6.57 -0.94 -18.95
C VAL A 538 -6.58 -1.39 -20.41
N LYS A 539 -5.96 -2.55 -20.73
CA LYS A 539 -6.09 -3.26 -22.03
C LYS A 539 -7.53 -3.77 -22.29
N PHE A 540 -8.55 -3.11 -21.76
CA PHE A 540 -9.94 -3.29 -22.12
C PHE A 540 -10.26 -2.20 -23.13
N ASP A 541 -10.29 -2.57 -24.41
CA ASP A 541 -10.84 -1.74 -25.47
C ASP A 541 -12.32 -1.46 -25.13
N LEU A 542 -12.57 -0.37 -24.42
CA LEU A 542 -13.90 0.20 -24.37
C LEU A 542 -14.21 0.70 -25.77
N ASP A 543 -15.21 0.11 -26.40
CA ASP A 543 -15.74 0.63 -27.65
C ASP A 543 -16.10 2.12 -27.48
N ASP A 544 -15.80 2.95 -28.48
CA ASP A 544 -16.00 4.40 -28.47
C ASP A 544 -17.45 4.77 -28.09
N THR A 545 -18.39 3.89 -28.43
CA THR A 545 -19.81 4.03 -28.09
C THR A 545 -20.07 3.88 -26.58
N ALA A 546 -19.38 2.95 -25.91
CA ALA A 546 -19.49 2.72 -24.48
C ALA A 546 -18.83 3.85 -23.68
N TYR A 547 -17.68 4.35 -24.14
CA TYR A 547 -17.02 5.50 -23.55
C TYR A 547 -17.94 6.73 -23.51
N LYS A 548 -18.49 7.11 -24.68
CA LYS A 548 -19.43 8.24 -24.80
C LYS A 548 -20.67 8.07 -23.94
N ALA A 549 -21.20 6.86 -23.84
CA ALA A 549 -22.37 6.59 -23.01
C ALA A 549 -22.11 6.77 -21.51
N ILE A 550 -20.87 6.53 -21.04
CA ILE A 550 -20.47 6.76 -19.64
C ILE A 550 -20.25 8.27 -19.42
N GLU A 551 -19.59 8.94 -20.36
CA GLU A 551 -19.36 10.39 -20.31
C GLU A 551 -20.69 11.16 -20.25
N GLU A 552 -21.65 10.84 -21.11
CA GLU A 552 -22.99 11.42 -21.09
C GLU A 552 -23.71 11.19 -19.74
N GLN A 553 -23.50 10.03 -19.10
CA GLN A 553 -24.07 9.76 -17.79
C GLN A 553 -23.46 10.65 -16.69
N LEU A 554 -22.15 10.84 -16.71
CA LEU A 554 -21.46 11.70 -15.74
C LEU A 554 -21.86 13.17 -15.93
N ASP A 555 -22.00 13.63 -17.18
CA ASP A 555 -22.45 14.99 -17.47
C ASP A 555 -23.90 15.22 -17.03
N LEU A 556 -24.80 14.26 -17.29
CA LEU A 556 -26.17 14.31 -16.77
C LEU A 556 -26.19 14.36 -15.24
N SER A 557 -25.35 13.56 -14.57
CA SER A 557 -25.22 13.55 -13.10
C SER A 557 -24.79 14.93 -12.60
N SER A 558 -23.73 15.49 -13.19
CA SER A 558 -23.16 16.81 -12.84
C SER A 558 -24.17 17.95 -13.02
N ASN A 559 -24.93 17.93 -14.12
CA ASN A 559 -25.97 18.92 -14.41
C ASN A 559 -27.12 18.87 -13.40
N ILE A 560 -27.56 17.67 -13.00
CA ILE A 560 -28.62 17.50 -11.99
C ILE A 560 -28.15 17.98 -10.62
N ILE A 561 -26.91 17.66 -10.26
CA ILE A 561 -26.29 18.12 -9.01
C ILE A 561 -26.30 19.64 -8.96
N SER A 562 -25.71 20.27 -9.97
CA SER A 562 -25.57 21.72 -10.07
C SER A 562 -26.93 22.45 -10.07
N ALA A 563 -27.93 21.89 -10.76
CA ALA A 563 -29.29 22.45 -10.78
C ALA A 563 -30.05 22.29 -9.44
N THR A 564 -29.71 21.30 -8.62
CA THR A 564 -30.39 21.01 -7.35
C THR A 564 -29.82 21.79 -6.16
N ILE A 565 -28.48 21.99 -6.13
CA ILE A 565 -27.78 22.71 -5.04
C ILE A 565 -27.46 24.18 -5.37
N GLY A 566 -27.60 24.59 -6.63
CA GLY A 566 -27.21 25.92 -7.12
C GLY A 566 -25.70 26.05 -7.38
N GLU A 567 -25.29 27.00 -8.22
CA GLU A 567 -23.87 27.25 -8.54
C GLU A 567 -23.04 27.72 -7.33
N GLY A 568 -23.70 28.16 -6.24
CA GLY A 568 -23.08 28.70 -5.03
C GLY A 568 -22.39 27.69 -4.11
N GLY A 569 -22.61 26.38 -4.28
CA GLY A 569 -21.84 25.36 -3.58
C GLY A 569 -20.46 25.16 -4.21
N GLN A 570 -19.57 26.14 -4.07
CA GLN A 570 -18.17 25.96 -4.45
C GLN A 570 -17.53 24.91 -3.52
N LEU A 571 -16.68 24.03 -4.08
CA LEU A 571 -15.91 23.06 -3.30
C LEU A 571 -15.11 23.70 -2.16
N GLY A 572 -14.82 25.01 -2.24
CA GLY A 572 -14.14 25.78 -1.20
C GLY A 572 -14.91 25.88 0.13
N GLU A 573 -16.25 25.84 0.13
CA GLU A 573 -17.05 25.79 1.37
C GLU A 573 -16.95 24.43 2.08
N LEU A 574 -16.67 23.36 1.33
CA LEU A 574 -16.46 22.01 1.86
C LEU A 574 -15.06 21.87 2.50
N LEU A 575 -14.11 22.71 2.09
CA LEU A 575 -12.69 22.62 2.50
C LEU A 575 -12.32 23.55 3.65
N GLY A 576 -13.11 24.61 3.91
CA GLY A 576 -12.89 25.56 5.01
C GLY A 576 -11.49 26.20 5.04
N PRO A 577 -11.26 27.23 5.89
CA PRO A 577 -9.92 27.65 6.23
C PRO A 577 -9.42 26.76 7.39
N THR A 578 -8.97 25.55 7.09
CA THR A 578 -8.54 24.59 8.14
C THR A 578 -7.18 23.97 7.85
N ASP A 579 -6.46 23.66 8.94
CA ASP A 579 -5.11 23.12 8.97
C ASP A 579 -4.96 21.90 8.05
N THR A 580 -3.85 21.87 7.29
CA THR A 580 -3.55 20.88 6.26
C THR A 580 -3.54 19.43 6.75
N THR A 581 -3.34 19.20 8.05
CA THR A 581 -3.37 17.88 8.69
C THR A 581 -4.78 17.27 8.73
N ALA A 582 -5.84 18.08 8.79
CA ALA A 582 -7.23 17.63 8.74
C ALA A 582 -7.65 17.14 7.35
N LEU A 583 -7.01 17.67 6.30
CA LEU A 583 -7.21 17.26 4.90
C LEU A 583 -6.48 15.95 4.57
N GLU A 584 -5.31 15.72 5.16
CA GLU A 584 -4.59 14.44 5.04
C GLU A 584 -5.40 13.25 5.60
N HIS A 585 -6.32 13.51 6.53
CA HIS A 585 -7.17 12.49 7.17
C HIS A 585 -8.64 12.53 6.71
N GLY A 586 -9.00 13.33 5.69
CA GLY A 586 -10.35 13.32 5.11
C GLY A 586 -11.49 13.79 6.04
N GLU A 587 -11.19 14.47 7.17
CA GLU A 587 -12.12 14.78 8.27
C GLU A 587 -13.41 15.51 7.84
N LEU A 588 -13.38 16.25 6.73
CA LEU A 588 -14.54 16.99 6.20
C LEU A 588 -15.54 16.09 5.45
N ILE A 589 -15.08 15.01 4.80
CA ILE A 589 -15.97 14.01 4.16
C ILE A 589 -16.58 13.09 5.23
N HIS A 590 -15.85 12.83 6.33
CA HIS A 590 -16.38 12.08 7.48
C HIS A 590 -17.70 12.64 8.04
N ALA A 591 -17.90 13.96 7.99
CA ALA A 591 -19.16 14.60 8.39
C ALA A 591 -20.37 14.19 7.53
N GLN A 592 -20.15 13.70 6.31
CA GLN A 592 -21.20 13.18 5.41
C GLN A 592 -21.34 11.65 5.42
N GLY A 593 -20.49 10.92 6.15
CA GLY A 593 -20.53 9.45 6.21
C GLY A 593 -21.85 8.85 6.74
N GLY A 594 -22.74 9.65 7.34
CA GLY A 594 -24.11 9.23 7.64
C GLY A 594 -24.97 9.01 6.39
N VAL A 595 -24.80 9.85 5.37
CA VAL A 595 -25.56 9.80 4.11
C VAL A 595 -25.12 8.59 3.26
N LEU A 596 -23.82 8.30 3.23
CA LEU A 596 -23.32 7.13 2.51
C LEU A 596 -23.72 5.83 3.20
N ARG A 597 -23.69 5.76 4.54
CA ARG A 597 -24.19 4.59 5.28
C ARG A 597 -25.68 4.34 5.04
N GLU A 598 -26.49 5.40 4.92
CA GLU A 598 -27.90 5.28 4.53
C GLU A 598 -28.03 4.69 3.11
N LEU A 599 -27.21 5.16 2.16
CA LEU A 599 -27.16 4.61 0.81
C LEU A 599 -26.73 3.13 0.82
N HIS A 600 -25.70 2.78 1.57
CA HIS A 600 -25.23 1.40 1.72
C HIS A 600 -26.31 0.50 2.33
N ALA A 601 -27.07 0.98 3.32
CA ALA A 601 -28.20 0.23 3.87
C ALA A 601 -29.30 -0.01 2.83
N LEU A 602 -29.63 1.00 2.02
CA LEU A 602 -30.59 0.88 0.91
C LEU A 602 -30.11 -0.10 -0.17
N LEU A 603 -28.81 -0.10 -0.47
CA LEU A 603 -28.21 -1.03 -1.42
C LEU A 603 -28.18 -2.46 -0.87
N LYS A 604 -27.72 -2.66 0.38
CA LYS A 604 -27.71 -3.98 1.06
C LYS A 604 -29.09 -4.60 1.14
N ALA A 605 -30.14 -3.79 1.32
CA ALA A 605 -31.52 -4.27 1.33
C ALA A 605 -32.00 -4.82 -0.03
N LYS A 606 -31.41 -4.36 -1.14
CA LYS A 606 -31.72 -4.84 -2.50
C LYS A 606 -30.80 -5.95 -2.98
N ASP A 607 -29.51 -5.78 -2.72
CA ASP A 607 -28.47 -6.74 -3.06
C ASP A 607 -27.35 -6.67 -1.99
N PRO A 608 -27.29 -7.66 -1.09
CA PRO A 608 -26.22 -7.76 -0.10
C PRO A 608 -24.83 -7.94 -0.72
N SER A 609 -24.73 -8.41 -1.97
CA SER A 609 -23.47 -8.69 -2.67
C SER A 609 -22.91 -7.50 -3.45
N PHE A 610 -23.62 -6.37 -3.48
CA PHE A 610 -23.25 -5.19 -4.25
C PHE A 610 -22.91 -5.47 -5.72
N GLY A 611 -23.61 -6.40 -6.37
CA GLY A 611 -23.41 -6.73 -7.77
C GLY A 611 -22.17 -7.59 -8.02
N GLY A 612 -21.67 -8.28 -7.00
CA GLY A 612 -20.44 -9.08 -7.04
C GLY A 612 -19.18 -8.25 -6.82
N LEU A 613 -19.26 -7.10 -6.15
CA LEU A 613 -18.04 -6.42 -5.69
C LEU A 613 -17.51 -7.12 -4.46
N VAL A 614 -16.21 -7.36 -4.45
CA VAL A 614 -15.47 -7.95 -3.35
C VAL A 614 -14.77 -6.84 -2.58
N ARG A 615 -14.90 -6.88 -1.25
CA ARG A 615 -14.13 -6.01 -0.36
C ARG A 615 -12.74 -6.62 -0.16
N VAL A 616 -11.72 -5.92 -0.64
CA VAL A 616 -10.30 -6.31 -0.50
C VAL A 616 -9.55 -5.26 0.32
N ARG A 617 -8.38 -5.64 0.84
CA ARG A 617 -7.53 -4.73 1.62
C ARG A 617 -6.15 -4.62 0.99
N ASN A 618 -5.81 -3.43 0.50
CA ASN A 618 -4.54 -3.21 -0.18
C ASN A 618 -3.32 -3.29 0.78
N LYS A 619 -2.12 -3.15 0.22
CA LYS A 619 -0.85 -3.18 0.96
C LYS A 619 -0.68 -2.01 1.96
N ARG A 620 -1.45 -0.94 1.80
CA ARG A 620 -1.55 0.19 2.76
C ARG A 620 -2.61 -0.02 3.85
N GLN A 621 -3.20 -1.21 3.94
CA GLN A 621 -4.29 -1.56 4.84
C GLN A 621 -5.61 -0.82 4.59
N GLU A 622 -5.75 -0.20 3.42
CA GLU A 622 -6.96 0.52 3.00
C GLU A 622 -7.95 -0.46 2.37
N PHE A 623 -9.24 -0.28 2.65
CA PHE A 623 -10.29 -1.08 2.05
C PHE A 623 -10.68 -0.56 0.67
N LEU A 624 -10.88 -1.47 -0.27
CA LEU A 624 -11.31 -1.18 -1.63
C LEU A 624 -12.44 -2.14 -2.03
N TRP A 625 -13.36 -1.67 -2.88
CA TRP A 625 -14.34 -2.53 -3.53
C TRP A 625 -13.96 -2.77 -4.99
N VAL A 626 -13.59 -4.01 -5.30
CA VAL A 626 -13.08 -4.42 -6.61
C VAL A 626 -13.95 -5.52 -7.21
N HIS A 627 -13.89 -5.65 -8.53
CA HIS A 627 -14.56 -6.76 -9.21
C HIS A 627 -13.83 -8.08 -8.88
N GLU A 628 -14.57 -9.18 -8.75
CA GLU A 628 -14.06 -10.56 -8.50
C GLU A 628 -12.82 -10.96 -9.33
N ARG A 629 -12.66 -10.41 -10.54
CA ARG A 629 -11.54 -10.71 -11.44
C ARG A 629 -10.20 -10.17 -10.93
N PHE A 630 -10.24 -9.07 -10.17
CA PHE A 630 -9.08 -8.40 -9.60
C PHE A 630 -8.86 -8.77 -8.14
N GLU A 631 -9.70 -9.65 -7.57
CA GLU A 631 -9.59 -10.09 -6.17
C GLU A 631 -8.21 -10.70 -5.88
N GLY A 632 -7.64 -11.45 -6.82
CA GLY A 632 -6.31 -12.07 -6.68
C GLY A 632 -5.13 -11.09 -6.65
N GLU A 633 -5.34 -9.81 -6.98
CA GLU A 633 -4.26 -8.79 -6.99
C GLU A 633 -3.99 -8.16 -5.62
N TYR A 634 -4.85 -8.40 -4.61
CA TYR A 634 -4.85 -7.69 -3.32
C TYR A 634 -4.53 -8.53 -2.11
#